data_AF-A0DHZ2-F1
#
_entry.id   AF-A0DHZ2-F1
#
_cell.length_a   1.000
_cell.length_b   1.000
_cell.length_c   1.000
_cell.angle_alpha   90.00
_cell.angle_beta   90.00
_cell.angle_gamma   90.00
#
_symmetry.space_group_name_H-M   'P 1'
#
loop_
_entity.id
_entity.type
_entity.pdbx_description
1 polymer ?
#
loop_
_entity_poly.entity_id
_entity_poly.type
_entity_poly.pdbx_seq_one_letter_code
_entity_poly.pdbx_strand_id
1 'polypeptide(L)'
;MDSNLQDLIKNYAPLSDFCPDPNYQFDEFKDRLFQPFSRQEKVSKCCDFSKQTQVQKDLEDEYETVGQKVVKKPAQKKIGFVPQQQQQVVYQSYYQTGKKSKMSQAAKRVIVYKKCRFKDSISIKTDWISIHETQKQNIEKVQYSLIDIKEIQSIGTIKKYNKEFDKVRPNYEKKISIIGGEVISGSVQDDKYFKQLIAERQGTEELPTIYTTDKLLFAVQTLKYSIYPWDILVTKKGNSYIFDKCPQNRSDLTYLELQTINENITVDMPEDEKTVRNYCEESTIAQLSWQLLSTYNQPVLFSNSLQNDEEAEQNDQAEKYLFSEDLCFKYLEVSVKDRIEKAAKGEEVRAGQDRFKVVVRTTVEAENNDGQPVLVKSLNECETPPDWKKSLLSQAGITTNTAQVYNTNNIAKWLCQAQLLESEEIKVGYLARQNQKDQDKHSLLLVETFTQRDLAAIINFKSVEIWQSVRYLVDYLKTQEDGVYVLLKQAYKQSIRIFNMTRIHYDIIWYIIKVIIINHYKLKFQIQYSQNLYILNQIKKRFQFFLQTIMARGPKKHMKRITAPKSWMLSKLGGNWTTRPSQGPHKLRESIPLSVILQQKLKYALYAREVQMILADKDGNIKVDGKVRSDFGYPVGLQDVITIDKTRESYRVLYDVQGKFILKSIKPDEAKFKLVKVTQKKVGPNNVPYIVTNDSRTIRYPNPEIHVNDTLKIDLETGKIVDFIKEEPGNICYIIGGNNIGRVGLIQHRERHLGSFDIVHVKDSNGKHFSTRINNIFTIGKGKKSLISLPDDNGLYLTALEKKQAREHHEEQQKQ
;
A
#
# COMPACT_ATOMS: atom_id res chain seq x y z
N MET A 1 27.24 32.15 66.60
CA MET A 1 26.34 31.14 66.00
C MET A 1 27.05 30.51 64.81
N ASP A 2 28.22 29.93 65.07
CA ASP A 2 29.14 29.34 64.08
C ASP A 2 29.78 28.05 64.62
N SER A 3 29.05 27.31 65.45
CA SER A 3 29.55 26.07 66.08
C SER A 3 28.59 24.87 65.94
N ASN A 4 27.41 25.04 65.32
CA ASN A 4 26.43 23.95 65.17
C ASN A 4 26.39 23.31 63.76
N LEU A 5 27.18 23.81 62.80
CA LEU A 5 27.22 23.23 61.45
C LEU A 5 28.39 22.25 61.24
N GLN A 6 29.46 22.35 62.04
CA GLN A 6 30.62 21.46 61.93
C GLN A 6 30.45 20.14 62.70
N ASP A 7 29.63 20.10 63.74
CA ASP A 7 29.32 18.86 64.48
C ASP A 7 28.29 17.97 63.76
N LEU A 8 27.47 18.55 62.87
CA LEU A 8 26.54 17.77 62.04
C LEU A 8 27.23 17.01 60.89
N ILE A 9 28.44 17.42 60.51
CA ILE A 9 29.20 16.83 59.40
C ILE A 9 30.13 15.69 59.88
N LYS A 10 30.40 15.59 61.20
CA LYS A 10 31.27 14.55 61.78
C LYS A 10 30.60 13.22 62.13
N ASN A 11 29.26 13.14 62.14
CA ASN A 11 28.51 11.97 62.62
C ASN A 11 27.91 11.06 61.53
N TYR A 12 28.29 11.21 60.26
CA TYR A 12 27.98 10.21 59.24
C TYR A 12 29.27 9.63 58.66
N ALA A 13 29.69 8.50 59.24
CA ALA A 13 30.68 7.60 58.66
C ALA A 13 30.22 7.12 57.27
N PRO A 14 31.16 6.78 56.36
CA PRO A 14 30.80 6.31 55.03
C PRO A 14 30.11 4.95 55.16
N LEU A 15 28.83 4.88 54.82
CA LEU A 15 28.13 3.63 54.54
C LEU A 15 28.65 3.07 53.20
N SER A 16 29.89 2.58 53.21
CA SER A 16 30.27 1.43 52.41
C SER A 16 29.52 0.21 52.98
N ASP A 17 28.95 -0.59 52.09
CA ASP A 17 28.17 -1.82 52.37
C ASP A 17 26.65 -1.62 52.58
N PHE A 18 26.00 -1.11 51.53
CA PHE A 18 24.59 -1.43 51.25
C PHE A 18 24.42 -1.89 49.79
N CYS A 19 25.28 -2.81 49.35
CA CYS A 19 24.90 -3.71 48.25
C CYS A 19 24.16 -4.89 48.89
N PRO A 20 22.93 -5.23 48.45
CA PRO A 20 22.38 -6.54 48.77
C PRO A 20 23.37 -7.59 48.26
N ASP A 21 23.64 -8.62 49.05
CA ASP A 21 24.44 -9.77 48.64
C ASP A 21 23.97 -10.22 47.23
N PRO A 22 24.85 -10.32 46.22
CA PRO A 22 24.44 -10.63 44.85
C PRO A 22 23.73 -11.99 44.70
N ASN A 23 23.71 -12.81 45.75
CA ASN A 23 22.97 -14.07 45.82
C ASN A 23 21.69 -14.03 46.68
N TYR A 24 21.31 -12.87 47.26
CA TYR A 24 20.09 -12.77 48.06
C TYR A 24 18.84 -12.72 47.17
N GLN A 25 18.03 -13.79 47.21
CA GLN A 25 16.70 -13.84 46.62
C GLN A 25 15.64 -13.68 47.72
N PHE A 26 14.73 -12.71 47.54
CA PHE A 26 13.55 -12.57 48.38
C PHE A 26 12.69 -13.85 48.33
N ASP A 27 12.24 -14.33 49.49
CA ASP A 27 11.52 -15.62 49.61
C ASP A 27 10.27 -15.69 48.71
N GLU A 28 9.65 -14.56 48.40
CA GLU A 28 8.48 -14.44 47.52
C GLU A 28 8.78 -14.73 46.03
N PHE A 29 10.05 -14.86 45.66
CA PHE A 29 10.50 -15.03 44.27
C PHE A 29 11.33 -16.30 44.01
N LYS A 30 11.55 -17.15 45.02
CA LYS A 30 12.31 -18.41 44.88
C LYS A 30 11.77 -19.37 43.81
N ASP A 31 10.46 -19.35 43.57
CA ASP A 31 9.78 -20.31 42.67
C ASP A 31 9.42 -19.73 41.29
N ARG A 32 9.87 -18.51 40.94
CA ARG A 32 9.58 -17.89 39.64
C ARG A 32 10.74 -18.06 38.66
N LEU A 33 10.46 -18.72 37.53
CA LEU A 33 11.40 -18.89 36.42
C LEU A 33 11.97 -17.53 35.95
N PHE A 34 13.30 -17.41 35.96
CA PHE A 34 14.07 -16.24 35.55
C PHE A 34 13.67 -15.76 34.15
N GLN A 35 13.07 -14.56 34.02
CA GLN A 35 12.80 -13.93 32.73
C GLN A 35 14.00 -13.08 32.27
N PRO A 36 14.36 -13.06 30.97
CA PRO A 36 15.43 -12.20 30.47
C PRO A 36 15.01 -10.72 30.51
N PHE A 37 15.97 -9.85 30.89
CA PHE A 37 15.92 -8.38 31.04
C PHE A 37 14.83 -7.57 30.29
N SER A 38 14.42 -6.46 30.92
CA SER A 38 13.34 -5.58 30.48
C SER A 38 13.63 -4.81 29.16
N ARG A 39 12.55 -4.43 28.46
CA ARG A 39 12.52 -3.81 27.12
C ARG A 39 13.40 -2.55 26.96
N GLN A 40 13.55 -1.73 28.00
CA GLN A 40 14.27 -0.46 27.94
C GLN A 40 15.78 -0.63 28.16
N GLU A 41 16.22 -1.65 28.88
CA GLU A 41 17.65 -1.86 29.20
C GLU A 41 18.48 -2.27 27.98
N LYS A 42 17.91 -3.01 27.01
CA LYS A 42 18.65 -3.44 25.80
C LYS A 42 18.77 -2.35 24.74
N VAL A 43 17.76 -1.50 24.61
CA VAL A 43 17.76 -0.37 23.67
C VAL A 43 18.69 0.75 24.18
N SER A 44 18.71 0.98 25.49
CA SER A 44 19.59 1.96 26.14
C SER A 44 21.08 1.58 26.04
N LYS A 45 21.40 0.30 25.80
CA LYS A 45 22.78 -0.18 25.57
C LYS A 45 23.38 0.26 24.22
N CYS A 46 22.57 0.73 23.28
CA CYS A 46 23.04 1.16 21.96
C CYS A 46 22.81 2.64 21.66
N CYS A 47 21.84 3.30 22.31
CA CYS A 47 21.51 4.72 22.12
C CYS A 47 21.07 5.39 23.43
N ASP A 48 21.44 6.66 23.66
CA ASP A 48 20.96 7.45 24.79
C ASP A 48 19.70 8.26 24.39
N PHE A 49 18.53 7.75 24.75
CA PHE A 49 17.24 8.41 24.43
C PHE A 49 16.98 9.69 25.24
N SER A 50 17.71 9.93 26.34
CA SER A 50 17.53 11.11 27.21
C SER A 50 17.76 12.44 26.48
N LYS A 51 18.71 12.48 25.54
CA LYS A 51 19.04 13.69 24.78
C LYS A 51 18.01 14.03 23.70
N GLN A 52 17.33 13.04 23.11
CA GLN A 52 16.30 13.27 22.10
C GLN A 52 15.00 13.81 22.71
N THR A 53 14.65 13.38 23.93
CA THR A 53 13.52 13.93 24.68
C THR A 53 13.78 15.38 25.09
N GLN A 54 15.04 15.74 25.39
CA GLN A 54 15.44 17.11 25.67
C GLN A 54 15.30 18.00 24.42
N VAL A 55 15.80 17.55 23.26
CA VAL A 55 15.65 18.29 21.99
C VAL A 55 14.19 18.46 21.56
N GLN A 56 13.33 17.46 21.83
CA GLN A 56 11.89 17.58 21.61
C GLN A 56 11.24 18.59 22.56
N LYS A 57 11.66 18.62 23.82
CA LYS A 57 11.23 19.64 24.79
C LYS A 57 11.72 21.03 24.43
N ASP A 58 12.98 21.18 24.04
CA ASP A 58 13.56 22.47 23.65
C ASP A 58 12.86 23.02 22.38
N LEU A 59 12.47 22.14 21.45
CA LEU A 59 11.63 22.50 20.29
C LEU A 59 10.19 22.85 20.71
N GLU A 60 9.57 22.06 21.60
CA GLU A 60 8.23 22.36 22.15
C GLU A 60 8.22 23.70 22.92
N ASP A 61 9.28 24.01 23.66
CA ASP A 61 9.46 25.27 24.41
C ASP A 61 9.68 26.47 23.45
N GLU A 62 10.40 26.29 22.33
CA GLU A 62 10.49 27.29 21.26
C GLU A 62 9.13 27.55 20.58
N TYR A 63 8.32 26.50 20.38
CA TYR A 63 6.97 26.64 19.80
C TYR A 63 5.97 27.28 20.79
N GLU A 64 6.09 27.03 22.10
CA GLU A 64 5.24 27.64 23.12
C GLU A 64 5.51 29.14 23.33
N THR A 65 6.76 29.58 23.14
CA THR A 65 7.15 30.99 23.30
C THR A 65 6.56 31.90 22.21
N VAL A 66 6.29 31.36 21.02
CA VAL A 66 5.69 32.10 19.88
C VAL A 66 4.15 32.09 19.93
N GLY A 67 3.54 31.14 20.66
CA GLY A 67 2.08 30.95 20.73
C GLY A 67 1.34 31.76 21.79
N GLN A 68 2.02 32.43 22.72
CA GLN A 68 1.37 33.20 23.81
C GLN A 68 1.07 34.66 23.45
N LYS A 69 0.25 34.89 22.41
CA LYS A 69 -0.69 36.01 22.41
C LYS A 69 -2.03 35.49 21.86
N VAL A 70 -3.09 35.74 22.63
CA VAL A 70 -4.54 35.55 22.32
C VAL A 70 -5.21 34.30 22.94
N VAL A 71 -5.89 34.58 24.06
CA VAL A 71 -7.15 34.01 24.59
C VAL A 71 -7.13 32.64 25.30
N LYS A 72 -7.32 32.73 26.62
CA LYS A 72 -7.62 31.64 27.57
C LYS A 72 -9.04 31.07 27.38
N LYS A 73 -9.19 29.74 27.49
CA LYS A 73 -10.44 29.06 27.89
C LYS A 73 -10.18 27.96 28.95
N PRO A 74 -11.19 27.61 29.76
CA PRO A 74 -11.01 27.13 31.13
C PRO A 74 -10.82 25.60 31.26
N ALA A 75 -10.28 25.22 32.43
CA ALA A 75 -9.94 23.86 32.84
C ALA A 75 -11.11 22.86 32.72
N GLN A 76 -10.86 21.73 32.07
CA GLN A 76 -11.72 20.55 32.12
C GLN A 76 -11.19 19.54 33.13
N LYS A 77 -12.07 19.18 34.06
CA LYS A 77 -11.93 18.14 35.08
C LYS A 77 -11.55 16.79 34.45
N LYS A 78 -10.63 16.08 35.10
CA LYS A 78 -10.36 14.65 34.86
C LYS A 78 -11.64 13.84 35.05
N ILE A 79 -12.13 13.21 34.00
CA ILE A 79 -13.15 12.14 34.07
C ILE A 79 -12.46 10.86 33.60
N GLY A 80 -12.64 9.81 34.40
CA GLY A 80 -11.95 8.54 34.28
C GLY A 80 -12.10 7.87 32.91
N PHE A 81 -11.04 7.18 32.53
CA PHE A 81 -10.97 6.33 31.35
C PHE A 81 -11.95 5.15 31.54
N VAL A 82 -13.12 5.21 30.90
CA VAL A 82 -13.96 4.04 30.66
C VAL A 82 -13.44 3.37 29.40
N PRO A 83 -13.00 2.10 29.42
CA PRO A 83 -12.61 1.40 28.21
C PRO A 83 -13.82 1.32 27.27
N GLN A 84 -13.68 1.83 26.04
CA GLN A 84 -14.63 1.56 24.98
C GLN A 84 -14.65 0.05 24.73
N GLN A 85 -15.65 -0.63 25.29
CA GLN A 85 -16.03 -1.95 24.84
C GLN A 85 -16.36 -1.83 23.35
N GLN A 86 -15.59 -2.53 22.51
CA GLN A 86 -15.98 -2.81 21.14
C GLN A 86 -17.34 -3.53 21.20
N GLN A 87 -18.42 -2.81 20.93
CA GLN A 87 -19.72 -3.42 20.69
C GLN A 87 -19.60 -4.27 19.42
N GLN A 88 -19.30 -5.55 19.60
CA GLN A 88 -19.70 -6.56 18.63
C GLN A 88 -21.22 -6.53 18.58
N VAL A 89 -21.78 -5.98 17.50
CA VAL A 89 -23.19 -6.19 17.19
C VAL A 89 -23.35 -7.67 16.85
N VAL A 90 -23.77 -8.44 17.85
CA VAL A 90 -24.20 -9.83 17.67
C VAL A 90 -25.49 -9.76 16.86
N TYR A 91 -25.44 -10.13 15.58
CA TYR A 91 -26.65 -10.50 14.87
C TYR A 91 -27.14 -11.82 15.46
N GLN A 92 -28.15 -11.74 16.33
CA GLN A 92 -29.01 -12.89 16.60
C GLN A 92 -29.73 -13.22 15.30
N SER A 93 -29.31 -14.29 14.63
CA SER A 93 -30.09 -14.87 13.56
C SER A 93 -31.41 -15.37 14.14
N TYR A 94 -32.51 -14.78 13.68
CA TYR A 94 -33.86 -15.28 13.90
C TYR A 94 -34.00 -16.64 13.21
N TYR A 95 -33.63 -17.71 13.92
CA TYR A 95 -34.17 -19.04 13.68
C TYR A 95 -35.17 -19.33 14.81
N GLN A 96 -36.44 -19.02 14.56
CA GLN A 96 -37.55 -19.73 15.18
C GLN A 96 -38.36 -20.27 14.01
N THR A 97 -38.33 -21.57 13.74
CA THR A 97 -39.12 -22.55 14.49
C THR A 97 -38.72 -23.96 14.05
N GLY A 98 -38.71 -24.93 14.98
CA GLY A 98 -38.68 -26.35 14.62
C GLY A 98 -37.76 -27.23 15.46
N LYS A 99 -38.36 -27.86 16.49
CA LYS A 99 -37.96 -29.12 17.16
C LYS A 99 -36.50 -29.23 17.67
N LYS A 100 -36.38 -29.17 19.01
CA LYS A 100 -35.18 -29.54 19.77
C LYS A 100 -34.77 -30.98 19.46
N SER A 101 -33.68 -31.16 18.69
CA SER A 101 -32.90 -32.39 18.70
C SER A 101 -31.54 -32.11 19.34
N LYS A 102 -31.08 -33.05 20.17
CA LYS A 102 -29.83 -32.95 20.94
C LYS A 102 -28.65 -32.96 19.97
N MET A 103 -27.98 -31.81 19.78
CA MET A 103 -26.73 -31.75 19.03
C MET A 103 -25.51 -31.79 19.97
N SER A 104 -24.59 -32.65 19.57
CA SER A 104 -23.26 -32.90 20.11
C SER A 104 -22.38 -31.64 20.13
N GLN A 105 -21.39 -31.65 21.02
CA GLN A 105 -20.35 -30.64 21.16
C GLN A 105 -19.47 -30.57 19.90
N ALA A 106 -19.94 -29.88 18.86
CA ALA A 106 -19.12 -29.49 17.72
C ALA A 106 -18.30 -28.26 18.12
N ALA A 107 -16.97 -28.40 18.12
CA ALA A 107 -16.02 -27.33 18.39
C ALA A 107 -16.34 -26.09 17.55
N LYS A 108 -16.63 -24.96 18.23
CA LYS A 108 -16.81 -23.65 17.60
C LYS A 108 -15.50 -23.26 16.90
N ARG A 109 -15.38 -23.57 15.60
CA ARG A 109 -14.35 -23.00 14.74
C ARG A 109 -14.59 -21.48 14.70
N VAL A 110 -13.69 -20.71 15.29
CA VAL A 110 -13.64 -19.26 15.09
C VAL A 110 -13.20 -19.04 13.64
N ILE A 111 -14.17 -18.76 12.76
CA ILE A 111 -13.90 -18.38 11.37
C ILE A 111 -13.34 -16.95 11.40
N VAL A 112 -12.05 -16.80 11.13
CA VAL A 112 -11.41 -15.49 10.99
C VAL A 112 -11.57 -15.04 9.54
N TYR A 113 -12.58 -14.19 9.29
CA TYR A 113 -12.79 -13.56 7.98
C TYR A 113 -11.67 -12.58 7.68
N LYS A 114 -11.00 -12.74 6.53
CA LYS A 114 -9.96 -11.81 6.08
C LYS A 114 -10.55 -10.83 5.07
N LYS A 115 -10.44 -9.53 5.36
CA LYS A 115 -10.90 -8.46 4.47
C LYS A 115 -9.95 -8.29 3.27
N CYS A 116 -10.52 -8.03 2.09
CA CYS A 116 -9.77 -7.62 0.90
C CYS A 116 -8.89 -6.40 1.18
N ARG A 117 -7.70 -6.35 0.60
CA ARG A 117 -6.78 -5.22 0.73
C ARG A 117 -6.84 -4.35 -0.51
N PHE A 118 -7.66 -3.31 -0.46
CA PHE A 118 -7.72 -2.29 -1.51
C PHE A 118 -6.51 -1.36 -1.48
N LYS A 119 -6.08 -0.92 -2.66
CA LYS A 119 -5.18 0.22 -2.79
C LYS A 119 -5.99 1.51 -2.73
N ASP A 120 -5.35 2.60 -2.31
CA ASP A 120 -5.96 3.92 -2.49
C ASP A 120 -6.16 4.17 -4.00
N SER A 121 -7.29 4.77 -4.36
CA SER A 121 -7.69 4.97 -5.76
C SER A 121 -6.74 5.93 -6.51
N ILE A 122 -6.07 6.82 -5.77
CA ILE A 122 -4.98 7.65 -6.25
C ILE A 122 -3.80 7.59 -5.27
N SER A 123 -2.58 7.55 -5.80
CA SER A 123 -1.39 7.63 -4.97
C SER A 123 -1.20 9.06 -4.47
N ILE A 124 -1.37 9.28 -3.17
CA ILE A 124 -1.13 10.57 -2.51
C ILE A 124 0.32 11.00 -2.79
N LYS A 125 0.48 12.16 -3.41
CA LYS A 125 1.79 12.74 -3.73
C LYS A 125 2.28 13.61 -2.57
N THR A 126 3.60 13.82 -2.49
CA THR A 126 4.24 14.59 -1.41
C THR A 126 3.97 16.10 -1.46
N ASP A 127 3.52 16.60 -2.61
CA ASP A 127 3.15 18.00 -2.86
C ASP A 127 1.71 18.32 -2.43
N TRP A 128 0.89 17.32 -2.11
CA TRP A 128 -0.50 17.51 -1.73
C TRP A 128 -0.61 17.87 -0.24
N ILE A 129 -1.28 18.98 0.06
CA ILE A 129 -1.52 19.42 1.44
C ILE A 129 -2.88 18.88 1.87
N SER A 130 -2.91 18.03 2.91
CA SER A 130 -4.17 17.60 3.52
C SER A 130 -4.74 18.78 4.32
N ILE A 131 -5.91 19.27 3.90
CA ILE A 131 -6.55 20.43 4.53
C ILE A 131 -7.50 19.97 5.63
N HIS A 132 -8.27 18.93 5.36
CA HIS A 132 -9.37 18.52 6.22
C HIS A 132 -9.66 17.02 6.12
N GLU A 133 -10.03 16.41 7.24
CA GLU A 133 -10.51 15.03 7.33
C GLU A 133 -11.88 15.05 8.02
N THR A 134 -12.92 14.62 7.30
CA THR A 134 -14.30 14.65 7.78
C THR A 134 -14.63 13.35 8.51
N GLN A 135 -15.21 13.43 9.70
CA GLN A 135 -15.73 12.25 10.40
C GLN A 135 -17.25 12.16 10.25
N LYS A 136 -17.78 10.95 10.19
CA LYS A 136 -19.22 10.66 10.03
C LYS A 136 -20.13 11.44 10.98
N GLN A 137 -19.74 11.57 12.25
CA GLN A 137 -20.54 12.27 13.28
C GLN A 137 -20.78 13.74 12.96
N ASN A 138 -19.91 14.37 12.16
CA ASN A 138 -20.06 15.78 11.78
C ASN A 138 -21.07 15.96 10.65
N ILE A 139 -21.20 14.96 9.77
CA ILE A 139 -22.13 14.97 8.65
C ILE A 139 -23.57 14.80 9.15
N GLU A 140 -23.79 13.87 10.10
CA GLU A 140 -25.12 13.55 10.63
C GLU A 140 -25.75 14.70 11.45
N LYS A 141 -24.95 15.67 11.93
CA LYS A 141 -25.43 16.83 12.70
C LYS A 141 -26.11 17.88 11.82
N VAL A 142 -25.86 17.88 10.51
CA VAL A 142 -26.41 18.88 9.59
C VAL A 142 -27.87 18.54 9.30
N GLN A 143 -28.82 19.34 9.78
CA GLN A 143 -30.25 19.03 9.62
C GLN A 143 -30.84 19.50 8.28
N TYR A 144 -31.96 18.84 7.94
CA TYR A 144 -32.82 18.87 6.75
C TYR A 144 -32.75 20.07 5.78
N SER A 145 -32.84 19.73 4.49
CA SER A 145 -33.01 20.66 3.36
C SER A 145 -34.24 20.26 2.53
N LEU A 146 -35.07 21.21 2.12
CA LEU A 146 -36.10 21.01 1.08
C LEU A 146 -35.40 20.91 -0.29
N ILE A 147 -35.89 20.07 -1.18
CA ILE A 147 -35.28 19.81 -2.49
C ILE A 147 -36.32 20.10 -3.56
N ASP A 148 -35.94 20.90 -4.54
CA ASP A 148 -36.73 21.25 -5.72
C ASP A 148 -35.94 20.84 -6.96
N ILE A 149 -36.52 20.01 -7.83
CA ILE A 149 -35.85 19.42 -8.99
C ILE A 149 -36.47 20.02 -10.25
N LYS A 150 -35.65 20.56 -11.14
CA LYS A 150 -36.07 21.13 -12.42
C LYS A 150 -35.29 20.52 -13.57
N GLU A 151 -35.98 20.02 -14.58
CA GLU A 151 -35.36 19.55 -15.82
C GLU A 151 -34.93 20.75 -16.67
N ILE A 152 -33.65 20.81 -17.04
CA ILE A 152 -33.10 21.85 -17.93
C ILE A 152 -33.24 21.41 -19.39
N GLN A 153 -32.72 20.21 -19.69
CA GLN A 153 -32.67 19.68 -21.05
C GLN A 153 -32.58 18.15 -21.05
N SER A 154 -33.19 17.53 -22.06
CA SER A 154 -33.08 16.11 -22.37
C SER A 154 -32.45 15.94 -23.76
N ILE A 155 -31.45 15.08 -23.88
CA ILE A 155 -30.73 14.78 -25.12
C ILE A 155 -30.73 13.26 -25.33
N GLY A 156 -31.09 12.81 -26.54
CA GLY A 156 -31.10 11.38 -26.91
C GLY A 156 -32.51 10.79 -26.96
N THR A 157 -32.60 9.47 -27.13
CA THR A 157 -33.86 8.74 -27.28
C THR A 157 -34.12 7.82 -26.07
N ILE A 158 -35.35 7.80 -25.56
CA ILE A 158 -35.78 6.89 -24.50
C ILE A 158 -36.59 5.76 -25.13
N LYS A 159 -36.38 4.53 -24.67
CA LYS A 159 -37.09 3.34 -25.17
C LYS A 159 -38.01 2.76 -24.12
N LYS A 160 -39.08 2.11 -24.58
CA LYS A 160 -40.05 1.46 -23.70
C LYS A 160 -39.49 0.18 -23.10
N TYR A 161 -39.77 -0.05 -21.82
CA TYR A 161 -39.41 -1.29 -21.14
C TYR A 161 -40.29 -2.45 -21.62
N ASN A 162 -39.68 -3.57 -22.01
CA ASN A 162 -40.40 -4.77 -22.37
C ASN A 162 -40.93 -5.51 -21.11
N LYS A 163 -42.25 -5.44 -20.91
CA LYS A 163 -42.96 -6.11 -19.79
C LYS A 163 -42.89 -7.65 -19.83
N GLU A 164 -42.44 -8.26 -20.92
CA GLU A 164 -42.21 -9.72 -20.96
C GLU A 164 -41.17 -10.19 -19.92
N PHE A 165 -40.20 -9.34 -19.59
CA PHE A 165 -39.17 -9.65 -18.61
C PHE A 165 -39.70 -9.81 -17.17
N ASP A 166 -40.86 -9.21 -16.87
CA ASP A 166 -41.50 -9.34 -15.54
C ASP A 166 -42.02 -10.77 -15.28
N LYS A 167 -42.16 -11.58 -16.33
CA LYS A 167 -42.58 -13.00 -16.27
C LYS A 167 -41.41 -13.96 -16.02
N VAL A 168 -40.17 -13.48 -16.02
CA VAL A 168 -38.98 -14.33 -15.83
C VAL A 168 -38.98 -14.93 -14.42
N ARG A 169 -38.74 -16.24 -14.34
CA ARG A 169 -38.69 -17.02 -13.09
C ARG A 169 -37.52 -18.01 -13.15
N PRO A 170 -37.02 -18.54 -12.02
CA PRO A 170 -35.86 -19.43 -12.04
C PRO A 170 -36.04 -20.74 -12.85
N ASN A 171 -37.30 -21.19 -13.04
CA ASN A 171 -37.64 -22.33 -13.91
C ASN A 171 -37.60 -21.99 -15.41
N TYR A 172 -37.81 -20.72 -15.75
CA TYR A 172 -37.89 -20.19 -17.11
C TYR A 172 -36.92 -19.01 -17.24
N GLU A 173 -35.62 -19.30 -17.09
CA GLU A 173 -34.57 -18.28 -17.16
C GLU A 173 -34.39 -17.74 -18.58
N LYS A 174 -34.04 -16.47 -18.71
CA LYS A 174 -33.68 -15.85 -20.00
C LYS A 174 -32.17 -15.74 -20.10
N LYS A 175 -31.58 -16.35 -21.14
CA LYS A 175 -30.14 -16.29 -21.39
C LYS A 175 -29.74 -14.92 -21.93
N ILE A 176 -28.66 -14.37 -21.41
CA ILE A 176 -28.05 -13.11 -21.83
C ILE A 176 -26.65 -13.42 -22.36
N SER A 177 -26.41 -13.04 -23.61
CA SER A 177 -25.07 -12.97 -24.18
C SER A 177 -24.49 -11.59 -23.92
N ILE A 178 -23.27 -11.53 -23.39
CA ILE A 178 -22.58 -10.25 -23.22
C ILE A 178 -22.37 -9.59 -24.58
N ILE A 179 -22.72 -8.31 -24.62
CA ILE A 179 -22.50 -7.46 -25.78
C ILE A 179 -21.13 -6.78 -25.59
N GLY A 180 -20.21 -6.99 -26.53
CA GLY A 180 -18.89 -6.35 -26.52
C GLY A 180 -19.02 -4.86 -26.82
N GLY A 181 -18.74 -4.01 -25.84
CA GLY A 181 -18.71 -2.56 -25.99
C GLY A 181 -17.84 -1.92 -24.92
N GLU A 182 -17.12 -0.85 -25.26
CA GLU A 182 -16.30 -0.10 -24.31
C GLU A 182 -17.18 0.82 -23.47
N VAL A 183 -17.33 0.56 -22.17
CA VAL A 183 -18.06 1.46 -21.27
C VAL A 183 -17.34 2.81 -21.21
N ILE A 184 -17.88 3.83 -21.89
CA ILE A 184 -17.26 5.16 -21.92
C ILE A 184 -17.59 5.90 -20.62
N SER A 185 -16.55 6.28 -19.87
CA SER A 185 -16.68 7.21 -18.75
C SER A 185 -16.78 8.65 -19.24
N GLY A 186 -17.97 9.25 -19.20
CA GLY A 186 -18.14 10.66 -19.56
C GLY A 186 -17.73 11.60 -18.42
N SER A 187 -16.60 12.28 -18.55
CA SER A 187 -16.17 13.37 -17.65
C SER A 187 -16.98 14.65 -17.92
N VAL A 188 -17.16 15.49 -16.90
CA VAL A 188 -17.88 16.78 -17.04
C VAL A 188 -17.13 17.69 -18.01
N GLN A 189 -15.80 17.64 -18.01
CA GLN A 189 -14.93 18.40 -18.90
C GLN A 189 -14.87 17.85 -20.33
N ASP A 190 -15.42 16.67 -20.62
CA ASP A 190 -15.52 16.15 -21.99
C ASP A 190 -16.89 16.44 -22.63
N ASP A 191 -17.88 16.75 -21.80
CA ASP A 191 -19.25 17.00 -22.22
C ASP A 191 -19.42 18.40 -22.86
N LYS A 192 -19.87 18.44 -24.11
CA LYS A 192 -20.07 19.68 -24.88
C LYS A 192 -21.14 20.58 -24.25
N TYR A 193 -22.22 19.99 -23.74
CA TYR A 193 -23.32 20.76 -23.15
C TYR A 193 -22.91 21.36 -21.82
N PHE A 194 -22.24 20.60 -20.94
CA PHE A 194 -21.70 21.17 -19.70
C PHE A 194 -20.70 22.28 -19.96
N LYS A 195 -19.84 22.18 -20.99
CA LYS A 195 -18.92 23.27 -21.35
C LYS A 195 -19.65 24.56 -21.70
N GLN A 196 -20.70 24.46 -22.52
CA GLN A 196 -21.53 25.61 -22.91
C GLN A 196 -22.23 26.20 -21.69
N LEU A 197 -22.91 25.35 -20.91
CA LEU A 197 -23.69 25.78 -19.75
C LEU A 197 -22.83 26.39 -18.63
N ILE A 198 -21.64 25.83 -18.38
CA ILE A 198 -20.67 26.40 -17.43
C ILE A 198 -20.15 27.74 -17.97
N ALA A 199 -19.77 27.84 -19.25
CA ALA A 199 -19.26 29.08 -19.83
C ALA A 199 -20.29 30.23 -19.78
N GLU A 200 -21.57 29.92 -19.99
CA GLU A 200 -22.68 30.89 -19.92
C GLU A 200 -22.97 31.37 -18.48
N ARG A 201 -22.90 30.46 -17.49
CA ARG A 201 -23.26 30.75 -16.09
C ARG A 201 -22.06 31.18 -15.23
N GLN A 202 -20.84 31.02 -15.72
CA GLN A 202 -19.64 31.32 -14.95
C GLN A 202 -19.56 32.82 -14.64
N GLY A 203 -19.63 33.18 -13.36
CA GLY A 203 -19.53 34.56 -12.87
C GLY A 203 -20.87 35.29 -12.67
N THR A 204 -21.99 34.70 -13.09
CA THR A 204 -23.35 35.22 -12.83
C THR A 204 -24.05 34.51 -11.67
N GLU A 205 -23.41 33.49 -11.10
CA GLU A 205 -23.95 32.68 -10.00
C GLU A 205 -23.85 33.38 -8.64
N GLU A 206 -25.00 33.84 -8.13
CA GLU A 206 -25.13 34.37 -6.76
C GLU A 206 -24.95 33.28 -5.70
N LEU A 207 -25.37 32.05 -6.00
CA LEU A 207 -25.34 30.90 -5.10
C LEU A 207 -24.29 29.87 -5.54
N PRO A 208 -23.68 29.16 -4.58
CA PRO A 208 -22.81 28.01 -4.85
C PRO A 208 -23.50 26.98 -5.73
N THR A 209 -22.95 26.73 -6.93
CA THR A 209 -23.51 25.81 -7.92
C THR A 209 -22.52 24.70 -8.26
N ILE A 210 -22.93 23.44 -8.10
CA ILE A 210 -22.12 22.26 -8.40
C ILE A 210 -22.47 21.70 -9.77
N TYR A 211 -21.48 21.50 -10.63
CA TYR A 211 -21.60 20.79 -11.91
C TYR A 211 -21.01 19.39 -11.77
N THR A 212 -21.82 18.36 -11.99
CA THR A 212 -21.41 16.96 -11.74
C THR A 212 -22.15 15.96 -12.62
N THR A 213 -21.62 14.74 -12.71
CA THR A 213 -22.37 13.58 -13.18
C THR A 213 -23.09 12.88 -12.04
N ASP A 214 -24.09 12.07 -12.37
CA ASP A 214 -24.85 11.24 -11.43
C ASP A 214 -23.95 10.34 -10.58
N LYS A 215 -22.99 9.61 -11.19
CA LYS A 215 -22.10 8.68 -10.47
C LYS A 215 -21.24 9.39 -9.42
N LEU A 216 -20.70 10.56 -9.75
CA LEU A 216 -19.87 11.35 -8.83
C LEU A 216 -20.70 11.93 -7.68
N LEU A 217 -21.91 12.42 -7.98
CA LEU A 217 -22.84 12.91 -6.97
C LEU A 217 -23.25 11.78 -6.00
N PHE A 218 -23.61 10.63 -6.55
CA PHE A 218 -24.05 9.47 -5.75
C PHE A 218 -22.97 8.97 -4.81
N ALA A 219 -21.69 9.07 -5.17
CA ALA A 219 -20.60 8.65 -4.30
C ALA A 219 -20.48 9.50 -3.03
N VAL A 220 -20.70 10.82 -3.14
CA VAL A 220 -20.75 11.72 -1.97
C VAL A 220 -22.00 11.43 -1.15
N GLN A 221 -23.14 11.33 -1.83
CA GLN A 221 -24.46 11.05 -1.26
C GLN A 221 -24.53 9.72 -0.48
N THR A 222 -23.91 8.65 -0.97
CA THR A 222 -23.92 7.32 -0.36
C THR A 222 -22.66 7.02 0.46
N LEU A 223 -21.92 8.05 0.89
CA LEU A 223 -20.68 7.90 1.68
C LEU A 223 -20.82 6.95 2.89
N LYS A 224 -21.98 6.95 3.55
CA LYS A 224 -22.30 6.10 4.71
C LYS A 224 -22.27 4.60 4.38
N TYR A 225 -22.66 4.25 3.15
CA TYR A 225 -22.77 2.86 2.69
C TYR A 225 -21.53 2.41 1.93
N SER A 226 -20.82 3.35 1.30
CA SER A 226 -19.64 3.04 0.51
C SER A 226 -18.50 2.49 1.38
N ILE A 227 -17.92 1.37 0.97
CA ILE A 227 -16.75 0.72 1.56
C ILE A 227 -15.54 0.78 0.63
N TYR A 228 -15.70 0.67 -0.69
CA TYR A 228 -14.59 0.68 -1.65
C TYR A 228 -13.97 2.08 -1.82
N PRO A 229 -12.67 2.20 -2.12
CA PRO A 229 -12.01 3.49 -2.23
C PRO A 229 -12.40 4.22 -3.52
N TRP A 230 -12.46 5.55 -3.44
CA TRP A 230 -12.74 6.40 -4.58
C TRP A 230 -12.22 7.82 -4.37
N ASP A 231 -12.04 8.55 -5.47
CA ASP A 231 -11.53 9.91 -5.51
C ASP A 231 -12.33 10.78 -6.48
N ILE A 232 -12.51 12.06 -6.12
CA ILE A 232 -13.21 13.05 -6.93
C ILE A 232 -12.33 14.31 -7.01
N LEU A 233 -12.12 14.82 -8.22
CA LEU A 233 -11.47 16.10 -8.47
C LEU A 233 -12.52 17.21 -8.34
N VAL A 234 -12.21 18.24 -7.55
CA VAL A 234 -13.07 19.41 -7.40
C VAL A 234 -12.32 20.64 -7.87
N THR A 235 -12.82 21.28 -8.91
CA THR A 235 -12.30 22.58 -9.37
C THR A 235 -13.24 23.68 -8.88
N LYS A 236 -12.73 24.57 -8.04
CA LYS A 236 -13.48 25.72 -7.51
C LYS A 236 -13.06 27.00 -8.21
N LYS A 237 -14.04 27.74 -8.75
CA LYS A 237 -13.89 29.08 -9.32
C LYS A 237 -15.05 29.97 -8.86
N GLY A 238 -14.80 30.83 -7.87
CA GLY A 238 -15.84 31.61 -7.21
C GLY A 238 -16.92 30.72 -6.60
N ASN A 239 -18.18 30.95 -7.02
CA ASN A 239 -19.34 30.15 -6.61
C ASN A 239 -19.59 28.92 -7.49
N SER A 240 -18.77 28.67 -8.51
CA SER A 240 -18.89 27.51 -9.40
C SER A 240 -17.96 26.39 -8.95
N TYR A 241 -18.50 25.19 -8.76
CA TYR A 241 -17.79 23.99 -8.30
C TYR A 241 -17.97 22.88 -9.33
N ILE A 242 -16.88 22.42 -9.94
CA ILE A 242 -16.93 21.34 -10.94
C ILE A 242 -16.39 20.07 -10.30
N PHE A 243 -17.24 19.05 -10.17
CA PHE A 243 -16.86 17.73 -9.69
C PHE A 243 -16.60 16.84 -10.90
N ASP A 244 -15.37 16.36 -11.00
CA ASP A 244 -14.93 15.58 -12.16
C ASP A 244 -14.00 14.44 -11.75
N LYS A 245 -13.70 13.58 -12.72
CA LYS A 245 -12.76 12.48 -12.56
C LYS A 245 -11.31 13.00 -12.49
N CYS A 246 -10.48 12.38 -11.66
CA CYS A 246 -9.06 12.71 -11.63
C CYS A 246 -8.38 12.40 -12.98
N PRO A 247 -7.47 13.26 -13.49
CA PRO A 247 -6.88 13.08 -14.82
C PRO A 247 -6.11 11.77 -14.99
N GLN A 248 -5.51 11.26 -13.90
CA GLN A 248 -4.77 9.99 -13.90
C GLN A 248 -5.68 8.77 -14.18
N ASN A 249 -6.96 8.88 -13.81
CA ASN A 249 -7.92 7.79 -13.94
C ASN A 249 -8.85 8.01 -15.14
N ARG A 250 -8.65 9.03 -15.99
CA ARG A 250 -9.62 9.43 -17.03
C ARG A 250 -9.93 8.30 -18.03
N SER A 251 -8.95 7.46 -18.36
CA SER A 251 -9.10 6.30 -19.27
C SER A 251 -9.65 5.04 -18.60
N ASP A 252 -9.43 4.87 -17.30
CA ASP A 252 -9.66 3.61 -16.61
C ASP A 252 -10.99 3.67 -15.83
N LEU A 253 -11.83 2.64 -15.93
CA LEU A 253 -13.06 2.57 -15.14
C LEU A 253 -12.73 2.56 -13.64
N THR A 254 -13.34 3.46 -12.88
CA THR A 254 -13.14 3.51 -11.42
C THR A 254 -14.26 2.77 -10.69
N TYR A 255 -14.07 2.42 -9.41
CA TYR A 255 -15.16 1.84 -8.59
C TYR A 255 -16.38 2.77 -8.43
N LEU A 256 -16.27 4.04 -8.84
CA LEU A 256 -17.39 4.98 -8.91
C LEU A 256 -18.37 4.62 -10.04
N GLU A 257 -17.81 4.20 -11.17
CA GLU A 257 -18.53 3.88 -12.42
C GLU A 257 -18.92 2.42 -12.48
N LEU A 258 -18.08 1.55 -11.92
CA LEU A 258 -18.35 0.11 -11.84
C LEU A 258 -19.47 -0.18 -10.84
N GLN A 259 -20.30 -1.16 -11.19
CA GLN A 259 -21.19 -1.80 -10.26
C GLN A 259 -20.37 -2.65 -9.28
N THR A 260 -20.40 -2.29 -8.00
CA THR A 260 -19.67 -3.03 -6.97
C THR A 260 -20.39 -4.35 -6.67
N ILE A 261 -19.67 -5.39 -6.26
CA ILE A 261 -20.27 -6.65 -5.82
C ILE A 261 -19.98 -6.89 -4.36
N ASN A 262 -21.02 -7.28 -3.63
CA ASN A 262 -20.98 -7.72 -2.24
C ASN A 262 -20.20 -6.76 -1.36
N GLU A 263 -20.29 -5.46 -1.64
CA GLU A 263 -19.48 -4.42 -0.99
C GLU A 263 -19.77 -4.36 0.52
N ASN A 264 -21.01 -4.61 0.93
CA ASN A 264 -21.49 -4.48 2.31
C ASN A 264 -21.52 -5.82 3.09
N ILE A 265 -20.89 -6.87 2.56
CA ILE A 265 -20.87 -8.20 3.18
C ILE A 265 -19.77 -8.34 4.25
N THR A 266 -19.96 -9.27 5.21
CA THR A 266 -18.93 -9.73 6.17
C THR A 266 -18.40 -11.15 5.87
N VAL A 267 -18.72 -11.71 4.71
CA VAL A 267 -18.31 -13.05 4.25
C VAL A 267 -17.00 -12.95 3.44
N ASP A 268 -16.38 -14.10 3.14
CA ASP A 268 -15.06 -14.27 2.51
C ASP A 268 -14.99 -13.73 1.06
N MET A 269 -14.97 -12.41 0.90
CA MET A 269 -14.58 -11.80 -0.38
C MET A 269 -13.13 -12.18 -0.75
N PRO A 270 -12.80 -12.31 -2.05
CA PRO A 270 -11.43 -12.57 -2.49
C PRO A 270 -10.43 -11.59 -1.85
N GLU A 271 -9.31 -12.10 -1.33
CA GLU A 271 -8.26 -11.26 -0.72
C GLU A 271 -7.63 -10.31 -1.76
N ASP A 272 -7.64 -10.71 -3.04
CA ASP A 272 -7.03 -10.01 -4.16
C ASP A 272 -7.98 -8.98 -4.81
N GLU A 273 -7.61 -7.69 -4.71
CA GLU A 273 -8.33 -6.56 -5.32
C GLU A 273 -8.57 -6.73 -6.82
N LYS A 274 -7.63 -7.33 -7.55
CA LYS A 274 -7.76 -7.57 -9.00
C LYS A 274 -8.95 -8.48 -9.32
N THR A 275 -9.15 -9.52 -8.52
CA THR A 275 -10.28 -10.45 -8.71
C THR A 275 -11.59 -9.75 -8.41
N VAL A 276 -11.65 -8.97 -7.32
CA VAL A 276 -12.83 -8.16 -6.97
C VAL A 276 -13.16 -7.18 -8.10
N ARG A 277 -12.14 -6.51 -8.67
CA ARG A 277 -12.30 -5.59 -9.77
C ARG A 277 -12.85 -6.27 -11.03
N ASN A 278 -12.31 -7.42 -11.41
CA ASN A 278 -12.79 -8.19 -12.56
C ASN A 278 -14.27 -8.55 -12.41
N TYR A 279 -14.71 -8.92 -11.20
CA TYR A 279 -16.12 -9.18 -10.96
C TYR A 279 -16.97 -7.93 -11.11
N CYS A 280 -16.52 -6.77 -10.61
CA CYS A 280 -17.23 -5.51 -10.78
C CYS A 280 -17.35 -5.09 -12.27
N GLU A 281 -16.29 -5.31 -13.06
CA GLU A 281 -16.29 -5.08 -14.51
C GLU A 281 -17.30 -6.00 -15.22
N GLU A 282 -17.23 -7.31 -14.96
CA GLU A 282 -18.20 -8.29 -15.47
C GLU A 282 -19.64 -7.90 -15.10
N SER A 283 -19.85 -7.48 -13.85
CA SER A 283 -21.17 -7.10 -13.38
C SER A 283 -21.75 -5.89 -14.08
N THR A 284 -20.89 -4.89 -14.32
CA THR A 284 -21.28 -3.68 -15.04
C THR A 284 -21.71 -4.02 -16.46
N ILE A 285 -20.93 -4.87 -17.15
CA ILE A 285 -21.22 -5.33 -18.51
C ILE A 285 -22.50 -6.16 -18.56
N ALA A 286 -22.71 -7.05 -17.59
CA ALA A 286 -23.92 -7.87 -17.49
C ALA A 286 -25.18 -7.00 -17.28
N GLN A 287 -25.09 -5.97 -16.43
CA GLN A 287 -26.19 -5.02 -16.22
C GLN A 287 -26.51 -4.25 -17.51
N LEU A 288 -25.49 -3.69 -18.18
CA LEU A 288 -25.67 -2.96 -19.45
C LEU A 288 -26.29 -3.86 -20.53
N SER A 289 -25.85 -5.12 -20.61
CA SER A 289 -26.38 -6.09 -21.57
C SER A 289 -27.86 -6.39 -21.31
N TRP A 290 -28.27 -6.51 -20.04
CA TRP A 290 -29.67 -6.70 -19.69
C TRP A 290 -30.51 -5.44 -19.91
N GLN A 291 -29.99 -4.25 -19.62
CA GLN A 291 -30.65 -2.98 -19.92
C GLN A 291 -31.01 -2.90 -21.41
N LEU A 292 -30.04 -3.16 -22.29
CA LEU A 292 -30.27 -3.22 -23.74
C LEU A 292 -31.28 -4.31 -24.12
N LEU A 293 -31.14 -5.53 -23.59
CA LEU A 293 -32.06 -6.62 -23.93
C LEU A 293 -33.51 -6.30 -23.52
N SER A 294 -33.70 -5.58 -22.41
CA SER A 294 -35.01 -5.16 -21.91
C SER A 294 -35.70 -4.12 -22.79
N THR A 295 -34.98 -3.43 -23.66
CA THR A 295 -35.54 -2.42 -24.59
C THR A 295 -35.65 -2.93 -26.03
N TYR A 296 -34.71 -3.74 -26.53
CA TYR A 296 -34.67 -4.14 -27.96
C TYR A 296 -35.29 -5.50 -28.29
N ASN A 297 -35.55 -6.35 -27.27
CA ASN A 297 -36.03 -7.72 -27.45
C ASN A 297 -35.17 -8.62 -28.41
N GLN A 298 -33.96 -8.18 -28.77
CA GLN A 298 -32.95 -8.89 -29.54
C GLN A 298 -31.55 -8.54 -29.00
N PRO A 299 -30.58 -9.47 -29.00
CA PRO A 299 -29.18 -9.15 -28.72
C PRO A 299 -28.63 -8.37 -29.92
N VAL A 300 -28.53 -7.04 -29.80
CA VAL A 300 -27.87 -6.23 -30.83
C VAL A 300 -26.38 -6.53 -30.77
N LEU A 301 -25.85 -7.21 -31.79
CA LEU A 301 -24.41 -7.33 -32.02
C LEU A 301 -23.91 -5.96 -32.48
N PHE A 302 -23.09 -5.28 -31.68
CA PHE A 302 -22.31 -4.16 -32.19
C PHE A 302 -21.21 -4.73 -33.10
N SER A 303 -21.47 -4.75 -34.41
CA SER A 303 -20.42 -4.99 -35.37
C SER A 303 -19.50 -3.77 -35.40
N ASN A 304 -18.23 -3.97 -35.04
CA ASN A 304 -17.14 -3.15 -35.55
C ASN A 304 -17.04 -3.36 -37.07
N SER A 305 -18.00 -2.86 -37.84
CA SER A 305 -17.90 -2.83 -39.30
C SER A 305 -17.13 -1.57 -39.72
N LEU A 306 -15.81 -1.66 -39.61
CA LEU A 306 -14.93 -1.03 -40.60
C LEU A 306 -15.06 -1.86 -41.88
N GLN A 307 -16.01 -1.50 -42.74
CA GLN A 307 -15.96 -1.88 -44.14
C GLN A 307 -15.96 -0.59 -44.96
N ASN A 308 -14.88 -0.51 -45.74
CA ASN A 308 -14.55 0.40 -46.83
C ASN A 308 -15.76 1.14 -47.43
N ASP A 309 -15.80 2.46 -47.26
CA ASP A 309 -16.40 3.38 -48.21
C ASP A 309 -15.46 4.61 -48.29
N GLU A 310 -14.80 4.79 -49.43
CA GLU A 310 -13.85 5.88 -49.74
C GLU A 310 -14.55 7.22 -50.05
N GLU A 311 -15.81 7.44 -49.62
CA GLU A 311 -16.58 8.66 -49.89
C GLU A 311 -16.98 9.46 -48.64
N ALA A 312 -16.26 9.31 -47.52
CA ALA A 312 -16.54 10.03 -46.27
C ALA A 312 -15.56 11.18 -45.93
N GLU A 313 -14.76 11.68 -46.88
CA GLU A 313 -13.79 12.76 -46.64
C GLU A 313 -14.36 14.19 -46.64
N GLN A 314 -15.69 14.37 -46.55
CA GLN A 314 -16.30 15.71 -46.39
C GLN A 314 -17.22 15.88 -45.17
N ASN A 315 -17.32 14.87 -44.30
CA ASN A 315 -18.07 14.98 -43.03
C ASN A 315 -17.12 14.89 -41.83
N ASP A 316 -16.49 16.00 -41.48
CA ASP A 316 -15.73 16.24 -40.23
C ASP A 316 -16.63 16.24 -38.95
N GLN A 317 -17.76 15.53 -38.93
CA GLN A 317 -18.80 15.62 -37.89
C GLN A 317 -19.30 14.28 -37.29
N ALA A 318 -18.68 13.14 -37.59
CA ALA A 318 -19.01 11.89 -36.91
C ALA A 318 -17.92 11.52 -35.89
N GLU A 319 -17.89 12.24 -34.75
CA GLU A 319 -17.12 11.77 -33.61
C GLU A 319 -17.61 10.37 -33.20
N LYS A 320 -16.65 9.48 -33.09
CA LYS A 320 -16.73 8.05 -32.81
C LYS A 320 -17.32 7.79 -31.42
N TYR A 321 -18.64 7.87 -31.28
CA TYR A 321 -19.38 7.54 -30.05
C TYR A 321 -20.00 6.15 -30.17
N LEU A 322 -19.49 5.17 -29.44
CA LEU A 322 -20.00 3.79 -29.47
C LEU A 322 -21.33 3.59 -28.70
N PHE A 323 -22.07 4.66 -28.40
CA PHE A 323 -23.34 4.62 -27.66
C PHE A 323 -24.32 5.75 -28.04
N SER A 324 -24.03 6.59 -29.04
CA SER A 324 -24.66 7.93 -29.12
C SER A 324 -26.10 8.02 -29.62
N GLU A 325 -26.68 7.00 -30.24
CA GLU A 325 -28.05 7.15 -30.78
C GLU A 325 -29.15 6.68 -29.81
N ASP A 326 -28.78 5.88 -28.81
CA ASP A 326 -29.73 5.03 -28.07
C ASP A 326 -29.79 5.26 -26.56
N LEU A 327 -29.01 6.21 -26.03
CA LEU A 327 -29.03 6.61 -24.62
C LEU A 327 -29.58 8.03 -24.47
N CYS A 328 -30.49 8.20 -23.51
CA CYS A 328 -31.01 9.51 -23.14
C CYS A 328 -30.30 10.06 -21.90
N PHE A 329 -29.73 11.26 -22.04
CA PHE A 329 -29.16 12.07 -20.96
C PHE A 329 -30.15 13.17 -20.58
N LYS A 330 -30.50 13.24 -19.29
CA LYS A 330 -31.25 14.36 -18.71
C LYS A 330 -30.32 15.22 -17.86
N TYR A 331 -30.40 16.53 -18.04
CA TYR A 331 -29.71 17.53 -17.24
C TYR A 331 -30.72 18.16 -16.28
N LEU A 332 -30.46 18.00 -14.99
CA LEU A 332 -31.36 18.41 -13.91
C LEU A 332 -30.68 19.46 -13.05
N GLU A 333 -31.41 20.52 -12.69
CA GLU A 333 -31.04 21.49 -11.67
C GLU A 333 -31.77 21.15 -10.37
N VAL A 334 -31.00 20.83 -9.33
CA VAL A 334 -31.51 20.56 -8.00
C VAL A 334 -31.21 21.75 -7.10
N SER A 335 -32.26 22.43 -6.65
CA SER A 335 -32.16 23.54 -5.70
C SER A 335 -32.37 23.02 -4.29
N VAL A 336 -31.38 23.23 -3.41
CA VAL A 336 -31.40 22.76 -2.03
C VAL A 336 -31.66 23.95 -1.10
N LYS A 337 -32.81 23.92 -0.41
CA LYS A 337 -33.36 24.99 0.45
C LYS A 337 -33.25 24.65 1.93
N ASP A 338 -33.12 25.65 2.80
CA ASP A 338 -33.18 25.42 4.26
C ASP A 338 -34.60 25.02 4.73
N ARG A 339 -34.66 24.30 5.87
CA ARG A 339 -35.92 23.97 6.53
C ARG A 339 -36.63 25.24 7.01
N ILE A 340 -37.92 25.35 6.72
CA ILE A 340 -38.81 26.36 7.31
C ILE A 340 -38.99 26.03 8.80
N GLU A 341 -38.50 26.89 9.70
CA GLU A 341 -38.92 26.87 11.10
C GLU A 341 -40.35 27.41 11.19
N LYS A 342 -41.30 26.60 11.67
CA LYS A 342 -42.59 27.13 12.12
C LYS A 342 -42.30 28.01 13.34
N ALA A 343 -42.38 29.33 13.18
CA ALA A 343 -42.35 30.24 14.32
C ALA A 343 -43.47 29.85 15.29
N ALA A 344 -43.16 29.69 16.57
CA ALA A 344 -44.10 29.25 17.61
C ALA A 344 -45.27 30.23 17.87
N LYS A 345 -45.32 31.36 17.17
CA LYS A 345 -46.35 32.40 17.29
C LYS A 345 -46.62 33.04 15.93
N GLY A 346 -47.63 32.56 15.21
CA GLY A 346 -48.49 33.34 14.29
C GLY A 346 -47.89 34.24 13.20
N GLU A 347 -46.57 34.31 13.00
CA GLU A 347 -45.95 35.16 11.99
C GLU A 347 -45.64 34.40 10.69
N GLU A 348 -45.76 35.12 9.58
CA GLU A 348 -45.70 34.61 8.22
C GLU A 348 -44.45 33.77 7.93
N VAL A 349 -44.71 32.66 7.25
CA VAL A 349 -43.74 31.65 6.83
C VAL A 349 -42.78 32.27 5.80
N ARG A 350 -41.55 32.62 6.19
CA ARG A 350 -40.49 32.90 5.22
C ARG A 350 -40.22 31.63 4.42
N ALA A 351 -40.47 31.67 3.11
CA ALA A 351 -40.10 30.60 2.19
C ALA A 351 -38.60 30.30 2.34
N GLY A 352 -38.23 29.02 2.46
CA GLY A 352 -36.84 28.62 2.65
C GLY A 352 -35.96 29.15 1.51
N GLN A 353 -34.94 29.95 1.85
CA GLN A 353 -33.99 30.48 0.88
C GLN A 353 -33.11 29.36 0.30
N ASP A 354 -32.79 29.46 -0.99
CA ASP A 354 -31.88 28.54 -1.68
C ASP A 354 -30.46 28.67 -1.09
N ARG A 355 -29.84 27.54 -0.72
CA ARG A 355 -28.50 27.50 -0.11
C ARG A 355 -27.39 27.22 -1.10
N PHE A 356 -27.65 26.30 -2.01
CA PHE A 356 -26.78 25.90 -3.10
C PHE A 356 -27.60 25.16 -4.16
N LYS A 357 -27.05 25.08 -5.38
CA LYS A 357 -27.64 24.39 -6.51
C LYS A 357 -26.72 23.26 -6.97
N VAL A 358 -27.29 22.19 -7.51
CA VAL A 358 -26.55 21.09 -8.13
C VAL A 358 -27.11 20.84 -9.52
N VAL A 359 -26.30 21.05 -10.54
CA VAL A 359 -26.59 20.69 -11.92
C VAL A 359 -25.97 19.32 -12.19
N VAL A 360 -26.83 18.33 -12.42
CA VAL A 360 -26.44 16.93 -12.59
C VAL A 360 -26.88 16.38 -13.93
N ARG A 361 -25.98 15.66 -14.61
CA ARG A 361 -26.32 14.83 -15.78
C ARG A 361 -26.60 13.41 -15.31
N THR A 362 -27.79 12.91 -15.62
CA THR A 362 -28.21 11.53 -15.34
C THR A 362 -28.63 10.82 -16.63
N THR A 363 -28.58 9.49 -16.62
CA THR A 363 -29.08 8.65 -17.71
C THR A 363 -30.46 8.12 -17.37
N VAL A 364 -31.34 8.04 -18.37
CA VAL A 364 -32.63 7.34 -18.29
C VAL A 364 -32.51 6.03 -19.06
N GLU A 365 -32.77 4.90 -18.39
CA GLU A 365 -32.62 3.59 -19.03
C GLU A 365 -33.83 3.20 -19.88
N ALA A 366 -35.04 3.34 -19.35
CA ALA A 366 -36.28 3.01 -20.07
C ALA A 366 -37.46 3.85 -19.58
N GLU A 367 -38.57 3.79 -20.32
CA GLU A 367 -39.87 4.34 -19.92
C GLU A 367 -40.94 3.25 -19.85
N ASN A 368 -41.95 3.45 -19.00
CA ASN A 368 -43.16 2.63 -19.00
C ASN A 368 -44.06 3.04 -20.18
N ASN A 369 -45.14 2.29 -20.40
CA ASN A 369 -46.14 2.62 -21.43
C ASN A 369 -46.75 4.02 -21.22
N ASP A 370 -46.78 4.50 -19.99
CA ASP A 370 -47.32 5.80 -19.57
C ASP A 370 -46.30 6.95 -19.69
N GLY A 371 -45.10 6.69 -20.23
CA GLY A 371 -44.05 7.71 -20.42
C GLY A 371 -43.28 8.08 -19.14
N GLN A 372 -43.55 7.41 -18.02
CA GLN A 372 -42.78 7.58 -16.79
C GLN A 372 -41.44 6.84 -16.88
N PRO A 373 -40.32 7.42 -16.39
CA PRO A 373 -39.02 6.76 -16.40
C PRO A 373 -39.02 5.54 -15.48
N VAL A 374 -38.40 4.45 -15.93
CA VAL A 374 -38.24 3.19 -15.18
C VAL A 374 -36.75 2.87 -15.10
N LEU A 375 -36.26 2.67 -13.88
CA LEU A 375 -34.88 2.24 -13.67
C LEU A 375 -34.74 0.73 -13.83
N VAL A 376 -33.80 0.30 -14.66
CA VAL A 376 -33.49 -1.12 -14.91
C VAL A 376 -32.11 -1.43 -14.33
N LYS A 377 -32.05 -2.06 -13.14
CA LYS A 377 -30.81 -2.34 -12.36
C LYS A 377 -30.66 -3.81 -11.97
N SER A 378 -29.44 -4.35 -11.93
CA SER A 378 -29.26 -5.80 -11.68
C SER A 378 -28.46 -6.08 -10.43
N LEU A 379 -28.61 -7.27 -9.85
CA LEU A 379 -27.72 -7.85 -8.85
C LEU A 379 -27.15 -9.15 -9.43
N ASN A 380 -25.85 -9.37 -9.22
CA ASN A 380 -25.14 -10.41 -9.95
C ASN A 380 -24.45 -11.42 -9.00
N GLU A 381 -24.57 -12.69 -9.32
CA GLU A 381 -23.85 -13.80 -8.67
C GLU A 381 -22.52 -14.07 -9.40
N CYS A 382 -21.41 -13.62 -8.83
CA CYS A 382 -20.06 -13.87 -9.39
C CYS A 382 -19.21 -14.84 -8.56
N GLU A 383 -19.71 -15.31 -7.41
CA GLU A 383 -19.01 -16.17 -6.44
C GLU A 383 -19.57 -17.60 -6.40
N THR A 384 -19.03 -18.45 -5.51
CA THR A 384 -19.43 -19.86 -5.28
C THR A 384 -20.06 -19.98 -3.89
N PRO A 385 -20.83 -21.05 -3.63
CA PRO A 385 -22.24 -21.06 -3.18
C PRO A 385 -22.70 -19.99 -2.17
N PRO A 386 -24.01 -19.67 -2.14
CA PRO A 386 -25.12 -20.49 -2.66
C PRO A 386 -25.47 -20.20 -4.12
N ASP A 387 -25.65 -21.28 -4.88
CA ASP A 387 -26.19 -21.30 -6.26
C ASP A 387 -27.57 -20.63 -6.28
N TRP A 388 -27.65 -19.39 -6.80
CA TRP A 388 -28.88 -18.59 -6.74
C TRP A 388 -30.03 -19.27 -7.46
N LYS A 389 -29.77 -20.06 -8.49
CA LYS A 389 -30.85 -20.79 -9.20
C LYS A 389 -31.57 -21.76 -8.27
N LYS A 390 -30.82 -22.52 -7.47
CA LYS A 390 -31.40 -23.46 -6.49
C LYS A 390 -31.97 -22.73 -5.26
N SER A 391 -31.28 -21.71 -4.77
CA SER A 391 -31.72 -20.99 -3.57
C SER A 391 -32.96 -20.13 -3.85
N LEU A 392 -33.11 -19.57 -5.05
CA LEU A 392 -34.33 -18.87 -5.47
C LEU A 392 -35.52 -19.82 -5.60
N LEU A 393 -35.33 -21.07 -6.03
CA LEU A 393 -36.41 -22.06 -6.11
C LEU A 393 -36.91 -22.53 -4.74
N SER A 394 -36.03 -22.61 -3.75
CA SER A 394 -36.34 -23.10 -2.41
C SER A 394 -36.74 -22.00 -1.44
N GLN A 395 -36.03 -20.87 -1.45
CA GLN A 395 -36.14 -19.76 -0.50
C GLN A 395 -35.91 -18.42 -1.21
N ALA A 396 -36.76 -18.09 -2.19
CA ALA A 396 -36.68 -16.87 -2.99
C ALA A 396 -36.48 -15.61 -2.12
N GLY A 397 -37.39 -15.36 -1.18
CA GLY A 397 -37.35 -14.16 -0.35
C GLY A 397 -36.12 -14.02 0.55
N ILE A 398 -35.52 -15.14 1.01
CA ILE A 398 -34.29 -15.08 1.81
C ILE A 398 -33.10 -14.74 0.89
N THR A 399 -33.04 -15.37 -0.28
CA THR A 399 -31.95 -15.14 -1.24
C THR A 399 -31.96 -13.68 -1.74
N THR A 400 -33.12 -13.16 -2.13
CA THR A 400 -33.26 -11.79 -2.65
C THR A 400 -32.91 -10.76 -1.58
N ASN A 401 -33.48 -10.86 -0.38
CA ASN A 401 -33.16 -9.97 0.74
C ASN A 401 -31.66 -10.00 1.10
N THR A 402 -31.06 -11.19 1.09
CA THR A 402 -29.62 -11.35 1.36
C THR A 402 -28.77 -10.64 0.31
N ALA A 403 -29.08 -10.85 -0.98
CA ALA A 403 -28.38 -10.20 -2.09
C ALA A 403 -28.51 -8.66 -2.02
N GLN A 404 -29.68 -8.16 -1.63
CA GLN A 404 -29.94 -6.73 -1.47
C GLN A 404 -29.10 -6.14 -0.32
N VAL A 405 -29.11 -6.76 0.86
CA VAL A 405 -28.32 -6.31 2.02
C VAL A 405 -26.83 -6.29 1.69
N TYR A 406 -26.32 -7.29 0.98
CA TYR A 406 -24.90 -7.36 0.59
C TYR A 406 -24.47 -6.25 -0.38
N ASN A 407 -25.42 -5.69 -1.12
CA ASN A 407 -25.19 -4.65 -2.13
C ASN A 407 -25.89 -3.32 -1.78
N THR A 408 -26.01 -3.03 -0.48
CA THR A 408 -26.68 -1.84 0.04
C THR A 408 -26.18 -0.54 -0.61
N ASN A 409 -24.88 -0.39 -0.88
CA ASN A 409 -24.33 0.80 -1.52
C ASN A 409 -24.87 1.01 -2.95
N ASN A 410 -24.97 -0.05 -3.77
CA ASN A 410 -25.54 0.09 -5.12
C ASN A 410 -27.02 0.45 -5.07
N ILE A 411 -27.77 -0.20 -4.19
CA ILE A 411 -29.20 0.10 -3.99
C ILE A 411 -29.39 1.55 -3.56
N ALA A 412 -28.56 2.05 -2.64
CA ALA A 412 -28.58 3.44 -2.23
C ALA A 412 -28.32 4.39 -3.42
N LYS A 413 -27.37 4.06 -4.32
CA LYS A 413 -27.12 4.85 -5.55
C LYS A 413 -28.34 4.82 -6.48
N TRP A 414 -29.00 3.67 -6.64
CA TRP A 414 -30.20 3.54 -7.47
C TRP A 414 -31.38 4.34 -6.91
N LEU A 415 -31.54 4.37 -5.60
CA LEU A 415 -32.55 5.21 -4.94
C LEU A 415 -32.26 6.70 -5.12
N CYS A 416 -30.99 7.12 -5.06
CA CYS A 416 -30.62 8.50 -5.38
C CYS A 416 -30.96 8.83 -6.85
N GLN A 417 -30.70 7.92 -7.78
CA GLN A 417 -31.05 8.08 -9.19
C GLN A 417 -32.58 8.14 -9.39
N ALA A 418 -33.33 7.28 -8.71
CA ALA A 418 -34.79 7.24 -8.79
C ALA A 418 -35.40 8.54 -8.28
N GLN A 419 -34.86 9.08 -7.18
CA GLN A 419 -35.28 10.36 -6.62
C GLN A 419 -35.00 11.53 -7.58
N LEU A 420 -33.87 11.52 -8.29
CA LEU A 420 -33.56 12.56 -9.29
C LEU A 420 -34.47 12.52 -10.51
N LEU A 421 -34.80 11.31 -10.98
CA LEU A 421 -35.65 11.11 -12.16
C LEU A 421 -37.15 11.06 -11.85
N GLU A 422 -37.54 11.17 -10.58
CA GLU A 422 -38.91 10.98 -10.11
C GLU A 422 -39.54 9.65 -10.59
N SER A 423 -38.72 8.61 -10.69
CA SER A 423 -39.12 7.29 -11.19
C SER A 423 -39.84 6.49 -10.09
N GLU A 424 -41.11 6.14 -10.32
CA GLU A 424 -41.91 5.39 -9.33
C GLU A 424 -41.47 3.92 -9.18
N GLU A 425 -41.05 3.30 -10.30
CA GLU A 425 -40.71 1.88 -10.39
C GLU A 425 -39.22 1.65 -10.65
N ILE A 426 -38.61 0.79 -9.83
CA ILE A 426 -37.26 0.26 -10.04
C ILE A 426 -37.37 -1.24 -10.31
N LYS A 427 -36.97 -1.67 -11.50
CA LYS A 427 -36.87 -3.08 -11.89
C LYS A 427 -35.50 -3.61 -11.46
N VAL A 428 -35.48 -4.61 -10.60
CA VAL A 428 -34.27 -5.28 -10.11
C VAL A 428 -34.18 -6.68 -10.70
N GLY A 429 -33.19 -6.91 -11.57
CA GLY A 429 -32.91 -8.22 -12.18
C GLY A 429 -31.85 -9.01 -11.42
N TYR A 430 -32.08 -10.30 -11.16
CA TYR A 430 -31.09 -11.19 -10.56
C TYR A 430 -30.39 -12.01 -11.64
N LEU A 431 -29.12 -11.69 -11.89
CA LEU A 431 -28.28 -12.33 -12.90
C LEU A 431 -27.33 -13.32 -12.24
N ALA A 432 -27.19 -14.50 -12.83
CA ALA A 432 -26.19 -15.49 -12.45
C ALA A 432 -25.43 -15.97 -13.69
N ARG A 433 -24.18 -16.41 -13.52
CA ARG A 433 -23.45 -17.07 -14.61
C ARG A 433 -24.16 -18.38 -14.98
N GLN A 434 -24.26 -18.69 -16.27
CA GLN A 434 -24.79 -20.00 -16.73
C GLN A 434 -23.93 -21.15 -16.24
N ASN A 435 -22.62 -20.93 -16.30
CA ASN A 435 -21.61 -21.81 -15.76
C ASN A 435 -20.66 -20.95 -14.94
N GLN A 436 -20.35 -21.37 -13.72
CA GLN A 436 -19.56 -20.58 -12.80
C GLN A 436 -18.16 -20.21 -13.32
N LYS A 437 -17.63 -21.02 -14.24
CA LYS A 437 -16.33 -20.78 -14.88
C LYS A 437 -16.40 -19.80 -16.05
N ASP A 438 -17.57 -19.66 -16.68
CA ASP A 438 -17.73 -18.86 -17.89
C ASP A 438 -18.20 -17.45 -17.53
N GLN A 439 -17.33 -16.45 -17.73
CA GLN A 439 -17.59 -15.06 -17.39
C GLN A 439 -18.46 -14.33 -18.41
N ASP A 440 -18.57 -14.86 -19.64
CA ASP A 440 -19.22 -14.16 -20.76
C ASP A 440 -20.71 -14.48 -20.93
N LYS A 441 -21.22 -15.44 -20.16
CA LYS A 441 -22.56 -16.01 -20.33
C LYS A 441 -23.35 -15.94 -19.03
N HIS A 442 -24.37 -15.09 -19.02
CA HIS A 442 -25.26 -14.92 -17.88
C HIS A 442 -26.68 -15.40 -18.19
N SER A 443 -27.43 -15.70 -17.14
CA SER A 443 -28.87 -16.00 -17.19
C SER A 443 -29.58 -15.08 -16.21
N LEU A 444 -30.66 -14.46 -16.67
CA LEU A 444 -31.61 -13.73 -15.84
C LEU A 444 -32.57 -14.72 -15.19
N LEU A 445 -32.53 -14.79 -13.87
CA LEU A 445 -33.29 -15.76 -13.07
C LEU A 445 -34.63 -15.19 -12.58
N LEU A 446 -34.64 -13.93 -12.18
CA LEU A 446 -35.80 -13.27 -11.61
C LEU A 446 -35.75 -11.77 -11.89
N VAL A 447 -36.91 -11.16 -12.11
CA VAL A 447 -37.09 -9.71 -12.12
C VAL A 447 -38.12 -9.35 -11.05
N GLU A 448 -37.75 -8.47 -10.14
CA GLU A 448 -38.64 -7.90 -9.12
C GLU A 448 -38.86 -6.42 -9.42
N THR A 449 -40.09 -5.95 -9.23
CA THR A 449 -40.43 -4.53 -9.32
C THR A 449 -40.55 -3.99 -7.90
N PHE A 450 -39.83 -2.91 -7.62
CA PHE A 450 -39.89 -2.21 -6.34
C PHE A 450 -40.36 -0.77 -6.53
N THR A 451 -41.14 -0.28 -5.57
CA THR A 451 -41.30 1.16 -5.40
C THR A 451 -40.09 1.73 -4.66
N GLN A 452 -39.83 3.03 -4.80
CA GLN A 452 -38.77 3.71 -4.04
C GLN A 452 -38.90 3.49 -2.53
N ARG A 453 -40.14 3.47 -2.01
CA ARG A 453 -40.42 3.34 -0.57
C ARG A 453 -40.08 1.94 -0.06
N ASP A 454 -40.44 0.91 -0.83
CA ASP A 454 -40.20 -0.49 -0.45
C ASP A 454 -38.70 -0.77 -0.41
N LEU A 455 -37.99 -0.37 -1.46
CA LEU A 455 -36.55 -0.59 -1.55
C LEU A 455 -35.77 0.25 -0.52
N ALA A 456 -36.22 1.47 -0.22
CA ALA A 456 -35.66 2.27 0.86
C ALA A 456 -35.88 1.64 2.25
N ALA A 457 -37.03 1.01 2.49
CA ALA A 457 -37.32 0.34 3.75
C ALA A 457 -36.38 -0.85 4.01
N ILE A 458 -36.07 -1.63 2.97
CA ILE A 458 -35.19 -2.82 3.07
C ILE A 458 -33.80 -2.45 3.59
N ILE A 459 -33.21 -1.37 3.09
CA ILE A 459 -31.87 -0.92 3.49
C ILE A 459 -31.86 0.16 4.57
N ASN A 460 -33.03 0.47 5.16
CA ASN A 460 -33.22 1.57 6.12
C ASN A 460 -32.61 2.89 5.61
N PHE A 461 -32.94 3.22 4.37
CA PHE A 461 -32.45 4.40 3.68
C PHE A 461 -33.35 5.59 3.91
N LYS A 462 -32.76 6.69 4.37
CA LYS A 462 -33.48 7.95 4.59
C LYS A 462 -33.05 8.97 3.55
N SER A 463 -33.98 9.37 2.70
CA SER A 463 -33.77 10.36 1.62
C SER A 463 -33.14 11.68 2.11
N VAL A 464 -33.43 12.06 3.35
CA VAL A 464 -32.90 13.27 3.98
C VAL A 464 -31.41 13.19 4.29
N GLU A 465 -30.92 12.04 4.76
CA GLU A 465 -29.52 11.88 5.22
C GLU A 465 -28.52 12.06 4.06
N ILE A 466 -28.98 11.81 2.83
CA ILE A 466 -28.19 11.88 1.61
C ILE A 466 -27.61 13.27 1.37
N TRP A 467 -28.48 14.30 1.40
CA TRP A 467 -28.11 15.66 1.05
C TRP A 467 -27.33 16.38 2.15
N GLN A 468 -27.32 15.83 3.36
CA GLN A 468 -26.49 16.33 4.46
C GLN A 468 -25.00 16.23 4.14
N SER A 469 -24.58 15.13 3.48
CA SER A 469 -23.19 14.92 3.07
C SER A 469 -22.73 15.95 2.04
N VAL A 470 -23.57 16.21 1.03
CA VAL A 470 -23.32 17.21 -0.01
C VAL A 470 -23.30 18.61 0.59
N ARG A 471 -24.28 18.93 1.43
CA ARG A 471 -24.36 20.22 2.13
C ARG A 471 -23.11 20.49 2.97
N TYR A 472 -22.71 19.52 3.79
CA TYR A 472 -21.52 19.63 4.62
C TYR A 472 -20.26 19.91 3.79
N LEU A 473 -20.13 19.22 2.65
CA LEU A 473 -19.01 19.39 1.74
C LEU A 473 -19.03 20.77 1.05
N VAL A 474 -20.20 21.23 0.62
CA VAL A 474 -20.35 22.57 0.01
C VAL A 474 -20.05 23.66 1.02
N ASP A 475 -20.61 23.59 2.23
CA ASP A 475 -20.35 24.57 3.29
C ASP A 475 -18.87 24.63 3.65
N TYR A 476 -18.17 23.49 3.64
CA TYR A 476 -16.72 23.45 3.80
C TYR A 476 -16.00 24.12 2.62
N LEU A 477 -16.33 23.74 1.37
CA LEU A 477 -15.67 24.28 0.18
C LEU A 477 -15.89 25.79 0.00
N LYS A 478 -17.00 26.35 0.49
CA LYS A 478 -17.23 27.81 0.53
C LYS A 478 -16.15 28.56 1.32
N THR A 479 -15.58 27.93 2.35
CA THR A 479 -14.53 28.55 3.19
C THR A 479 -13.15 28.55 2.54
N GLN A 480 -12.97 27.76 1.48
CA GLN A 480 -11.69 27.56 0.83
C GLN A 480 -11.48 28.58 -0.29
N GLU A 481 -10.22 28.90 -0.60
CA GLU A 481 -9.87 29.76 -1.75
C GLU A 481 -10.18 29.08 -3.10
N ASP A 482 -10.00 29.79 -4.20
CA ASP A 482 -10.15 29.20 -5.53
C ASP A 482 -8.96 28.30 -5.85
N GLY A 483 -9.24 27.12 -6.43
CA GLY A 483 -8.20 26.11 -6.61
C GLY A 483 -8.73 24.74 -7.00
N VAL A 484 -7.80 23.78 -7.04
CA VAL A 484 -8.07 22.39 -7.39
C VAL A 484 -7.88 21.53 -6.15
N TYR A 485 -8.94 20.81 -5.79
CA TYR A 485 -9.01 19.95 -4.62
C TYR A 485 -9.23 18.49 -5.02
N VAL A 486 -8.76 17.57 -4.19
CA VAL A 486 -9.06 16.14 -4.33
C VAL A 486 -9.78 15.66 -3.08
N LEU A 487 -10.97 15.11 -3.28
CA LEU A 487 -11.70 14.36 -2.27
C LEU A 487 -11.25 12.92 -2.37
N LEU A 488 -10.63 12.39 -1.33
CA LEU A 488 -10.18 11.00 -1.26
C LEU A 488 -10.93 10.27 -0.16
N LYS A 489 -11.62 9.20 -0.55
CA LYS A 489 -12.20 8.22 0.36
C LYS A 489 -11.33 6.97 0.36
N GLN A 490 -10.87 6.57 1.55
CA GLN A 490 -10.10 5.33 1.74
C GLN A 490 -11.02 4.13 2.01
N ALA A 491 -10.56 2.93 1.64
CA ALA A 491 -11.33 1.71 1.84
C ALA A 491 -11.69 1.48 3.33
N TYR A 492 -12.91 0.99 3.59
CA TYR A 492 -13.46 0.70 4.92
C TYR A 492 -13.61 1.90 5.88
N LYS A 493 -13.12 3.09 5.52
CA LYS A 493 -13.29 4.31 6.29
C LYS A 493 -14.50 5.09 5.80
N GLN A 494 -15.34 5.51 6.75
CA GLN A 494 -16.50 6.39 6.51
C GLN A 494 -16.11 7.88 6.64
N SER A 495 -14.90 8.23 6.21
CA SER A 495 -14.32 9.57 6.33
C SER A 495 -13.74 10.01 4.98
N ILE A 496 -13.96 11.27 4.59
CA ILE A 496 -13.38 11.85 3.38
C ILE A 496 -12.21 12.75 3.79
N ARG A 497 -11.08 12.61 3.08
CA ARG A 497 -9.95 13.53 3.19
C ARG A 497 -9.92 14.48 2.01
N ILE A 498 -9.70 15.75 2.27
CA ILE A 498 -9.64 16.81 1.27
C ILE A 498 -8.19 17.27 1.15
N PHE A 499 -7.65 17.21 -0.06
CA PHE A 499 -6.30 17.65 -0.39
C PHE A 499 -6.35 18.89 -1.28
N ASN A 500 -5.49 19.87 -1.01
CA ASN A 500 -5.19 20.95 -1.96
C ASN A 500 -4.09 20.50 -2.91
N MET A 501 -4.29 20.68 -4.22
CA MET A 501 -3.30 20.34 -5.24
C MET A 501 -2.34 21.50 -5.57
N THR A 502 -2.52 22.68 -4.96
CA THR A 502 -1.68 23.85 -5.27
C THR A 502 -0.31 23.80 -4.55
N ARG A 503 0.75 23.51 -5.32
CA ARG A 503 2.05 24.16 -5.09
C ARG A 503 2.66 24.65 -6.40
N ILE A 504 2.52 25.96 -6.55
CA ILE A 504 2.92 26.94 -7.58
C ILE A 504 4.42 26.91 -8.00
N HIS A 505 5.22 25.94 -7.57
CA HIS A 505 6.66 25.96 -7.85
C HIS A 505 7.05 25.59 -9.28
N TYR A 506 6.29 24.73 -9.98
CA TYR A 506 6.67 24.31 -11.33
C TYR A 506 6.27 25.32 -12.40
N ASP A 507 5.09 25.96 -12.31
CA ASP A 507 4.63 26.89 -13.34
C ASP A 507 5.33 28.26 -13.29
N ILE A 508 5.72 28.77 -12.11
CA ILE A 508 6.52 30.00 -12.04
C ILE A 508 7.93 29.76 -12.62
N ILE A 509 8.55 28.63 -12.28
CA ILE A 509 9.86 28.28 -12.84
C ILE A 509 9.75 28.04 -14.34
N TRP A 510 8.69 27.37 -14.83
CA TRP A 510 8.47 27.17 -16.26
C TRP A 510 8.11 28.47 -16.99
N TYR A 511 7.39 29.40 -16.37
CA TYR A 511 7.06 30.71 -16.93
C TYR A 511 8.30 31.60 -17.01
N ILE A 512 9.13 31.64 -15.96
CA ILE A 512 10.43 32.33 -15.98
C ILE A 512 11.35 31.70 -17.03
N ILE A 513 11.40 30.37 -17.12
CA ILE A 513 12.15 29.66 -18.18
C ILE A 513 11.58 29.98 -19.56
N LYS A 514 10.25 30.04 -19.75
CA LYS A 514 9.60 30.44 -21.01
C LYS A 514 9.97 31.86 -21.39
N VAL A 515 9.96 32.81 -20.45
CA VAL A 515 10.31 34.21 -20.68
C VAL A 515 11.80 34.36 -21.02
N ILE A 516 12.69 33.64 -20.33
CA ILE A 516 14.13 33.62 -20.63
C ILE A 516 14.38 32.99 -22.00
N ILE A 517 13.72 31.88 -22.31
CA ILE A 517 13.80 31.19 -23.60
C ILE A 517 13.29 32.11 -24.72
N ILE A 518 12.12 32.72 -24.58
CA ILE A 518 11.54 33.63 -25.57
C ILE A 518 12.45 34.85 -25.79
N ASN A 519 13.02 35.44 -24.73
CA ASN A 519 14.01 36.52 -24.87
C ASN A 519 15.32 36.06 -25.53
N HIS A 520 15.78 34.83 -25.25
CA HIS A 520 17.00 34.28 -25.84
C HIS A 520 16.82 33.94 -27.33
N TYR A 521 15.61 33.53 -27.75
CA TYR A 521 15.28 33.26 -29.15
C TYR A 521 14.97 34.52 -29.97
N LYS A 522 14.53 35.62 -29.33
CA LYS A 522 14.36 36.93 -30.00
C LYS A 522 15.68 37.53 -30.48
N LEU A 523 16.80 37.21 -29.82
CA LEU A 523 18.16 37.67 -30.16
C LEU A 523 18.86 36.85 -31.28
N LYS A 524 18.28 35.73 -31.70
CA LYS A 524 18.84 34.86 -32.78
C LYS A 524 18.01 34.85 -34.06
N PHE A 525 16.98 35.68 -34.16
CA PHE A 525 16.10 35.80 -35.33
C PHE A 525 16.62 36.79 -36.39
N GLN A 526 17.94 36.86 -36.55
CA GLN A 526 18.61 37.37 -37.73
C GLN A 526 19.65 36.31 -38.10
N ILE A 527 19.46 35.65 -39.26
CA ILE A 527 20.35 34.75 -40.03
C ILE A 527 19.62 33.46 -40.47
N GLN A 528 19.11 33.55 -41.71
CA GLN A 528 19.00 32.57 -42.79
C GLN A 528 18.60 31.10 -42.50
N TYR A 529 17.44 30.73 -43.04
CA TYR A 529 16.88 29.37 -43.11
C TYR A 529 17.52 28.53 -44.22
N SER A 530 18.23 27.45 -43.86
CA SER A 530 18.36 26.24 -44.71
C SER A 530 18.93 24.99 -44.01
N GLN A 531 19.49 25.06 -42.79
CA GLN A 531 20.14 23.90 -42.13
C GLN A 531 19.32 23.19 -41.03
N ASN A 532 18.06 23.56 -40.80
CA ASN A 532 17.34 23.20 -39.56
C ASN A 532 16.80 21.76 -39.45
N LEU A 533 16.67 20.98 -40.54
CA LEU A 533 16.05 19.66 -40.46
C LEU A 533 16.95 18.60 -39.80
N TYR A 534 18.28 18.72 -39.95
CA TYR A 534 19.24 17.78 -39.37
C TYR A 534 19.45 18.01 -37.87
N ILE A 535 19.48 19.28 -37.44
CA ILE A 535 19.62 19.68 -36.04
C ILE A 535 18.37 19.29 -35.24
N LEU A 536 17.17 19.43 -35.81
CA LEU A 536 15.91 19.01 -35.19
C LEU A 536 15.85 17.50 -34.91
N ASN A 537 16.39 16.66 -35.80
CA ASN A 537 16.44 15.20 -35.59
C ASN A 537 17.49 14.78 -34.54
N GLN A 538 18.61 15.50 -34.44
CA GLN A 538 19.60 15.29 -33.37
C GLN A 538 19.07 15.72 -31.99
N ILE A 539 18.30 16.81 -31.94
CA ILE A 539 17.65 17.28 -30.70
C ILE A 539 16.55 16.31 -30.26
N LYS A 540 15.70 15.80 -31.17
CA LYS A 540 14.70 14.77 -30.84
C LYS A 540 15.32 13.51 -30.24
N LYS A 541 16.43 13.01 -30.82
CA LYS A 541 17.15 11.84 -30.27
C LYS A 541 17.74 12.11 -28.89
N ARG A 542 18.31 13.29 -28.66
CA ARG A 542 18.83 13.69 -27.33
C ARG A 542 17.72 13.91 -26.30
N PHE A 543 16.58 14.46 -26.72
CA PHE A 543 15.42 14.68 -25.85
C PHE A 543 14.74 13.36 -25.47
N GLN A 544 14.68 12.40 -26.39
CA GLN A 544 14.17 11.06 -26.13
C GLN A 544 15.09 10.25 -25.20
N PHE A 545 16.41 10.43 -25.32
CA PHE A 545 17.39 9.86 -24.37
C PHE A 545 17.29 10.51 -22.97
N PHE A 546 17.01 11.82 -22.91
CA PHE A 546 16.82 12.58 -21.66
C PHE A 546 15.50 12.23 -20.94
N LEU A 547 14.40 12.03 -21.68
CA LEU A 547 13.13 11.56 -21.13
C LEU A 547 13.24 10.13 -20.55
N GLN A 548 14.07 9.28 -21.15
CA GLN A 548 14.31 7.93 -20.65
C GLN A 548 15.14 7.90 -19.36
N THR A 549 15.91 8.95 -19.07
CA THR A 549 16.70 9.09 -17.83
C THR A 549 15.88 9.64 -16.65
N ILE A 550 14.81 10.40 -16.92
CA ILE A 550 13.92 10.96 -15.87
C ILE A 550 13.01 9.88 -15.26
N MET A 551 12.77 8.76 -15.96
CA MET A 551 11.97 7.62 -15.47
C MET A 551 12.76 6.57 -14.66
N ALA A 552 13.93 6.90 -14.11
CA ALA A 552 14.63 6.02 -13.20
C ALA A 552 13.92 5.98 -11.84
N ARG A 553 12.94 5.06 -11.67
CA ARG A 553 12.43 4.68 -10.34
C ARG A 553 13.62 4.30 -9.46
N GLY A 554 13.86 5.06 -8.40
CA GLY A 554 15.00 4.87 -7.49
C GLY A 554 15.13 3.43 -6.96
N PRO A 555 16.31 3.04 -6.45
CA PRO A 555 16.57 1.67 -6.00
C PRO A 555 15.54 1.23 -4.95
N LYS A 556 14.89 0.08 -5.19
CA LYS A 556 13.89 -0.49 -4.27
C LYS A 556 14.53 -0.73 -2.89
N LYS A 557 14.01 -0.06 -1.85
CA LYS A 557 14.51 -0.17 -0.45
C LYS A 557 14.01 -1.42 0.30
N HIS A 558 13.03 -2.13 -0.26
CA HIS A 558 12.41 -3.30 0.35
C HIS A 558 12.30 -4.45 -0.67
N MET A 559 12.23 -5.68 -0.16
CA MET A 559 11.96 -6.88 -0.96
C MET A 559 10.96 -7.79 -0.24
N LYS A 560 10.25 -8.64 -1.00
CA LYS A 560 9.33 -9.61 -0.40
C LYS A 560 10.12 -10.56 0.49
N ARG A 561 9.61 -10.85 1.69
CA ARG A 561 10.28 -11.73 2.64
C ARG A 561 10.38 -13.17 2.11
N ILE A 562 9.42 -13.60 1.28
CA ILE A 562 9.46 -14.90 0.62
C ILE A 562 10.67 -15.04 -0.31
N THR A 563 11.01 -13.96 -1.04
CA THR A 563 12.13 -13.93 -1.99
C THR A 563 13.49 -13.66 -1.33
N ALA A 564 13.51 -13.32 -0.04
CA ALA A 564 14.75 -13.14 0.70
C ALA A 564 15.57 -14.45 0.76
N PRO A 565 16.90 -14.38 0.59
CA PRO A 565 17.78 -15.54 0.67
C PRO A 565 17.54 -16.39 1.94
N LYS A 566 17.56 -17.72 1.78
CA LYS A 566 17.44 -18.65 2.93
C LYS A 566 18.57 -18.46 3.94
N SER A 567 19.73 -17.99 3.49
CA SER A 567 20.91 -17.71 4.31
C SER A 567 20.68 -16.66 5.39
N TRP A 568 19.71 -15.75 5.24
CA TRP A 568 19.41 -14.73 6.25
C TRP A 568 18.67 -15.30 7.48
N MET A 569 18.11 -16.51 7.36
CA MET A 569 17.33 -17.17 8.43
C MET A 569 16.16 -16.30 8.93
N LEU A 570 15.38 -15.74 8.00
CA LEU A 570 14.18 -14.96 8.33
C LEU A 570 12.94 -15.86 8.47
N SER A 571 12.14 -15.63 9.52
CA SER A 571 10.81 -16.24 9.64
C SER A 571 9.89 -15.73 8.53
N LYS A 572 9.43 -16.64 7.68
CA LYS A 572 8.55 -16.33 6.53
C LYS A 572 7.14 -15.89 6.96
N LEU A 573 6.75 -16.15 8.21
CA LEU A 573 5.44 -15.77 8.77
C LEU A 573 5.43 -14.38 9.45
N GLY A 574 6.60 -13.81 9.78
CA GLY A 574 6.70 -12.54 10.50
C GLY A 574 6.45 -11.26 9.67
N GLY A 575 5.66 -11.35 8.59
CA GLY A 575 5.31 -10.22 7.70
C GLY A 575 5.76 -10.39 6.24
N ASN A 576 5.11 -9.64 5.33
CA ASN A 576 5.28 -9.82 3.88
C ASN A 576 6.60 -9.27 3.32
N TRP A 577 7.20 -8.28 4.00
CA TRP A 577 8.33 -7.50 3.50
C TRP A 577 9.56 -7.64 4.42
N THR A 578 10.73 -7.41 3.84
CA THR A 578 12.02 -7.27 4.53
C THR A 578 12.86 -6.20 3.84
N THR A 579 13.87 -5.67 4.53
CA THR A 579 14.81 -4.70 3.96
C THR A 579 15.58 -5.34 2.81
N ARG A 580 15.65 -4.62 1.69
CA ARG A 580 16.53 -5.02 0.58
C ARG A 580 17.91 -4.39 0.82
N PRO A 581 19.00 -5.15 0.74
CA PRO A 581 20.34 -4.59 0.79
C PRO A 581 20.53 -3.48 -0.25
N SER A 582 21.10 -2.37 0.19
CA SER A 582 21.54 -1.27 -0.65
C SER A 582 22.67 -1.71 -1.58
N GLN A 583 22.95 -0.90 -2.60
CA GLN A 583 24.15 -1.12 -3.42
C GLN A 583 25.39 -0.90 -2.54
N GLY A 584 26.35 -1.82 -2.58
CA GLY A 584 27.53 -1.77 -1.75
C GLY A 584 28.56 -2.83 -2.16
N PRO A 585 29.56 -3.10 -1.30
CA PRO A 585 30.73 -3.91 -1.67
C PRO A 585 30.39 -5.38 -1.95
N HIS A 586 29.28 -5.88 -1.43
CA HIS A 586 28.89 -7.29 -1.52
C HIS A 586 27.65 -7.50 -2.40
N LYS A 587 27.59 -8.64 -3.08
CA LYS A 587 26.42 -9.03 -3.89
C LYS A 587 25.21 -9.30 -3.00
N LEU A 588 24.00 -9.08 -3.52
CA LEU A 588 22.74 -9.27 -2.79
C LEU A 588 22.58 -10.67 -2.14
N ARG A 589 23.06 -11.73 -2.81
CA ARG A 589 22.94 -13.11 -2.31
C ARG A 589 24.04 -13.49 -1.30
N GLU A 590 25.14 -12.73 -1.30
CA GLU A 590 26.34 -12.94 -0.48
C GLU A 590 26.42 -11.93 0.67
N SER A 591 25.37 -11.14 0.89
CA SER A 591 25.27 -10.15 1.95
C SER A 591 23.96 -10.27 2.72
N ILE A 592 23.96 -9.73 3.93
CA ILE A 592 22.80 -9.57 4.80
C ILE A 592 22.69 -8.07 5.16
N PRO A 593 21.48 -7.46 5.12
CA PRO A 593 21.35 -6.04 5.42
C PRO A 593 21.52 -5.79 6.92
N LEU A 594 22.16 -4.67 7.27
CA LEU A 594 22.45 -4.28 8.65
C LEU A 594 21.21 -4.24 9.54
N SER A 595 20.05 -3.85 9.00
CA SER A 595 18.79 -3.88 9.74
C SER A 595 18.36 -5.27 10.21
N VAL A 596 18.58 -6.30 9.39
CA VAL A 596 18.24 -7.69 9.73
C VAL A 596 19.19 -8.22 10.81
N ILE A 597 20.46 -7.82 10.76
CA ILE A 597 21.45 -8.17 11.79
C ILE A 597 21.01 -7.63 13.16
N LEU A 598 20.73 -6.32 13.24
CA LEU A 598 20.37 -5.66 14.50
C LEU A 598 19.04 -6.15 15.06
N GLN A 599 18.05 -6.43 14.20
CA GLN A 599 16.72 -6.83 14.62
C GLN A 599 16.60 -8.33 14.92
N GLN A 600 17.07 -9.20 14.01
CA GLN A 600 16.78 -10.64 14.07
C GLN A 600 17.91 -11.46 14.67
N LYS A 601 19.17 -11.06 14.45
CA LYS A 601 20.35 -11.79 14.93
C LYS A 601 20.76 -11.32 16.33
N LEU A 602 21.04 -10.02 16.48
CA LEU A 602 21.49 -9.44 17.75
C LEU A 602 20.34 -9.05 18.68
N LYS A 603 19.14 -8.81 18.12
CA LYS A 603 17.93 -8.42 18.87
C LYS A 603 18.11 -7.14 19.71
N TYR A 604 18.88 -6.19 19.21
CA TYR A 604 19.02 -4.84 19.78
C TYR A 604 17.79 -3.95 19.53
N ALA A 605 17.02 -4.28 18.49
CA ALA A 605 15.78 -3.60 18.13
C ALA A 605 14.69 -4.62 17.85
N LEU A 606 13.44 -4.29 18.19
CA LEU A 606 12.26 -5.08 17.84
C LEU A 606 11.66 -4.62 16.51
N TYR A 607 11.72 -3.31 16.21
CA TYR A 607 11.12 -2.71 15.02
C TYR A 607 12.16 -2.03 14.10
N ALA A 608 11.83 -1.93 12.82
CA ALA A 608 12.69 -1.26 11.84
C ALA A 608 12.90 0.25 12.14
N ARG A 609 11.92 0.89 12.78
CA ARG A 609 12.04 2.31 13.20
C ARG A 609 13.11 2.47 14.29
N GLU A 610 13.17 1.57 15.26
CA GLU A 610 14.19 1.57 16.31
C GLU A 610 15.58 1.37 15.71
N VAL A 611 15.73 0.46 14.74
CA VAL A 611 16.99 0.30 13.98
C VAL A 611 17.41 1.59 13.29
N GLN A 612 16.48 2.28 12.63
CA GLN A 612 16.78 3.57 11.99
C GLN A 612 17.20 4.62 13.01
N MET A 613 16.57 4.66 14.18
CA MET A 613 17.00 5.56 15.26
C MET A 613 18.40 5.20 15.76
N ILE A 614 18.71 3.92 15.90
CA ILE A 614 20.04 3.47 16.35
C ILE A 614 21.13 3.86 15.36
N LEU A 615 20.85 3.74 14.06
CA LEU A 615 21.80 4.08 13.00
C LEU A 615 21.87 5.59 12.70
N ALA A 616 20.81 6.34 13.00
CA ALA A 616 20.75 7.79 12.84
C ALA A 616 21.29 8.54 14.07
N ASP A 617 21.68 7.82 15.13
CA ASP A 617 22.24 8.42 16.34
C ASP A 617 23.53 9.17 16.00
N LYS A 618 23.68 10.39 16.55
CA LYS A 618 24.80 11.28 16.24
C LYS A 618 26.12 10.72 16.73
N ASP A 619 26.08 9.92 17.79
CA ASP A 619 27.26 9.28 18.38
C ASP A 619 27.86 8.18 17.49
N GLY A 620 27.12 7.70 16.47
CA GLY A 620 27.68 6.82 15.44
C GLY A 620 28.13 5.45 15.96
N ASN A 621 27.41 4.89 16.93
CA ASN A 621 27.82 3.72 17.72
C ASN A 621 28.01 2.42 16.92
N ILE A 622 27.47 2.33 15.70
CA ILE A 622 27.56 1.14 14.85
C ILE A 622 28.57 1.36 13.73
N LYS A 623 29.64 0.56 13.78
CA LYS A 623 30.71 0.56 12.78
C LYS A 623 30.75 -0.77 12.04
N VAL A 624 30.93 -0.70 10.72
CA VAL A 624 31.26 -1.86 9.88
C VAL A 624 32.63 -1.62 9.28
N ASP A 625 33.57 -2.53 9.54
CA ASP A 625 34.99 -2.40 9.18
C ASP A 625 35.63 -1.10 9.69
N GLY A 626 35.33 -0.72 10.93
CA GLY A 626 35.82 0.52 11.55
C GLY A 626 35.16 1.81 11.05
N LYS A 627 34.29 1.74 10.03
CA LYS A 627 33.58 2.91 9.48
C LYS A 627 32.17 2.99 10.03
N VAL A 628 31.77 4.17 10.52
CA VAL A 628 30.40 4.44 11.00
C VAL A 628 29.41 4.29 9.84
N ARG A 629 28.34 3.53 10.04
CA ARG A 629 27.29 3.30 9.03
C ARG A 629 25.93 3.75 9.54
N SER A 630 25.32 4.69 8.82
CA SER A 630 23.95 5.16 9.07
C SER A 630 22.91 4.49 8.16
N ASP A 631 23.33 3.85 7.06
CA ASP A 631 22.41 3.19 6.15
C ASP A 631 21.89 1.86 6.72
N PHE A 632 20.59 1.81 7.00
CA PHE A 632 19.90 0.60 7.47
C PHE A 632 19.92 -0.55 6.46
N GLY A 633 20.04 -0.24 5.17
CA GLY A 633 20.14 -1.21 4.09
C GLY A 633 21.57 -1.67 3.81
N TYR A 634 22.59 -1.18 4.53
CA TYR A 634 23.99 -1.46 4.20
C TYR A 634 24.27 -2.97 4.09
N PRO A 635 24.80 -3.46 2.95
CA PRO A 635 25.07 -4.88 2.74
C PRO A 635 26.32 -5.29 3.51
N VAL A 636 26.15 -6.10 4.55
CA VAL A 636 27.26 -6.71 5.30
C VAL A 636 27.51 -8.11 4.73
N GLY A 637 28.74 -8.41 4.36
CA GLY A 637 29.13 -9.67 3.73
C GLY A 637 29.97 -10.56 4.65
N LEU A 638 30.50 -11.62 4.06
CA LEU A 638 31.40 -12.56 4.74
C LEU A 638 32.71 -11.87 5.16
N GLN A 639 33.22 -12.19 6.36
CA GLN A 639 34.44 -11.62 6.97
C GLN A 639 34.36 -10.17 7.42
N ASP A 640 33.26 -9.47 7.19
CA ASP A 640 33.08 -8.12 7.70
C ASP A 640 33.00 -8.12 9.24
N VAL A 641 33.57 -7.08 9.84
CA VAL A 641 33.58 -6.89 11.30
C VAL A 641 32.59 -5.78 11.66
N ILE A 642 31.61 -6.13 12.51
CA ILE A 642 30.64 -5.20 13.08
C ILE A 642 31.07 -4.88 14.50
N THR A 643 31.33 -3.62 14.79
CA THR A 643 31.70 -3.14 16.14
C THR A 643 30.61 -2.24 16.67
N ILE A 644 30.23 -2.47 17.93
CA ILE A 644 29.28 -1.64 18.68
C ILE A 644 30.07 -0.98 19.81
N ASP A 645 30.35 0.31 19.67
CA ASP A 645 31.27 1.02 20.58
C ASP A 645 30.72 1.08 22.01
N LYS A 646 29.40 1.26 22.16
CA LYS A 646 28.74 1.41 23.46
C LYS A 646 28.75 0.13 24.30
N THR A 647 28.63 -1.04 23.66
CA THR A 647 28.72 -2.34 24.35
C THR A 647 30.14 -2.91 24.36
N ARG A 648 31.08 -2.31 23.61
CA ARG A 648 32.45 -2.80 23.37
C ARG A 648 32.49 -4.22 22.79
N GLU A 649 31.43 -4.61 22.08
CA GLU A 649 31.34 -5.91 21.43
C GLU A 649 31.70 -5.79 19.95
N SER A 650 32.39 -6.80 19.44
CA SER A 650 32.71 -6.93 18.02
C SER A 650 32.27 -8.30 17.52
N TYR A 651 31.73 -8.33 16.32
CA TYR A 651 31.20 -9.53 15.68
C TYR A 651 31.75 -9.68 14.27
N ARG A 652 32.19 -10.89 13.93
CA ARG A 652 32.59 -11.27 12.58
C ARG A 652 31.46 -12.04 11.91
N VAL A 653 31.15 -11.69 10.66
CA VAL A 653 30.11 -12.38 9.87
C VAL A 653 30.69 -13.62 9.19
N LEU A 654 30.12 -14.78 9.50
CA LEU A 654 30.48 -16.08 8.93
C LEU A 654 29.24 -16.83 8.43
N TYR A 655 29.42 -17.89 7.64
CA TYR A 655 28.40 -18.90 7.38
C TYR A 655 28.47 -20.06 8.39
N ASP A 656 27.29 -20.55 8.73
CA ASP A 656 27.06 -21.87 9.28
C ASP A 656 27.28 -22.97 8.23
N VAL A 657 27.45 -24.20 8.67
CA VAL A 657 27.50 -25.40 7.82
C VAL A 657 26.19 -25.60 7.03
N GLN A 658 25.09 -24.98 7.47
CA GLN A 658 23.82 -24.93 6.72
C GLN A 658 23.74 -23.79 5.69
N GLY A 659 24.81 -23.00 5.52
CA GLY A 659 24.84 -21.85 4.61
C GLY A 659 24.06 -20.63 5.11
N LYS A 660 23.88 -20.50 6.43
CA LYS A 660 23.20 -19.36 7.06
C LYS A 660 24.20 -18.38 7.63
N PHE A 661 23.91 -17.08 7.59
CA PHE A 661 24.77 -16.09 8.25
C PHE A 661 24.69 -16.22 9.78
N ILE A 662 25.84 -16.30 10.41
CA ILE A 662 26.07 -16.29 11.86
C ILE A 662 27.02 -15.14 12.18
N LEU A 663 26.82 -14.54 13.36
CA LEU A 663 27.69 -13.52 13.92
C LEU A 663 28.49 -14.17 15.04
N LYS A 664 29.80 -14.31 14.85
CA LYS A 664 30.70 -14.82 15.89
C LYS A 664 31.27 -13.65 16.68
N SER A 665 31.11 -13.67 17.99
CA SER A 665 31.76 -12.69 18.88
C SER A 665 33.28 -12.88 18.80
N ILE A 666 34.02 -11.77 18.64
CA ILE A 666 35.47 -11.75 18.49
C ILE A 666 36.15 -10.89 19.56
N LYS A 667 37.41 -11.20 19.84
CA LYS A 667 38.27 -10.39 20.71
C LYS A 667 38.70 -9.11 20.01
N PRO A 668 39.03 -8.03 20.75
CA PRO A 668 39.43 -6.74 20.15
C PRO A 668 40.67 -6.84 19.26
N ASP A 669 41.61 -7.74 19.54
CA ASP A 669 42.80 -7.94 18.69
C ASP A 669 42.46 -8.51 17.31
N GLU A 670 41.46 -9.39 17.25
CA GLU A 670 40.96 -9.94 15.99
C GLU A 670 40.07 -8.93 15.25
N ALA A 671 39.44 -8.00 15.96
CA ALA A 671 38.59 -6.97 15.38
C ALA A 671 39.38 -5.93 14.56
N LYS A 672 40.71 -5.80 14.78
CA LYS A 672 41.57 -4.86 14.05
C LYS A 672 41.83 -5.27 12.60
N PHE A 673 41.74 -6.56 12.29
CA PHE A 673 42.04 -7.06 10.94
C PHE A 673 40.88 -7.86 10.36
N LYS A 674 40.88 -8.00 9.02
CA LYS A 674 39.99 -8.94 8.34
C LYS A 674 40.71 -9.70 7.24
N LEU A 675 40.20 -10.90 6.96
CA LEU A 675 40.66 -11.73 5.86
C LEU A 675 39.85 -11.45 4.61
N VAL A 676 40.52 -11.34 3.47
CA VAL A 676 39.91 -10.94 2.20
C VAL A 676 40.51 -11.77 1.06
N LYS A 677 39.68 -12.36 0.20
CA LYS A 677 40.14 -13.21 -0.92
C LYS A 677 40.39 -12.38 -2.17
N VAL A 678 41.51 -12.65 -2.86
CA VAL A 678 41.84 -12.04 -4.15
C VAL A 678 41.00 -12.67 -5.25
N THR A 679 40.18 -11.86 -5.91
CA THR A 679 39.25 -12.32 -6.95
C THR A 679 39.82 -12.14 -8.35
N GLN A 680 40.54 -11.04 -8.59
CA GLN A 680 41.16 -10.74 -9.88
C GLN A 680 42.49 -10.00 -9.68
N LYS A 681 43.47 -10.28 -10.53
CA LYS A 681 44.73 -9.54 -10.67
C LYS A 681 44.77 -9.00 -12.10
N LYS A 682 44.87 -7.69 -12.26
CA LYS A 682 44.84 -7.01 -13.58
C LYS A 682 45.82 -5.85 -13.59
N VAL A 683 46.17 -5.41 -14.80
CA VAL A 683 46.98 -4.21 -15.03
C VAL A 683 46.04 -3.12 -15.52
N GLY A 684 46.09 -1.95 -14.87
CA GLY A 684 45.24 -0.80 -15.18
C GLY A 684 45.85 0.13 -16.22
N PRO A 685 45.19 1.26 -16.50
CA PRO A 685 45.78 2.36 -17.26
C PRO A 685 47.15 2.74 -16.66
N ASN A 686 48.13 3.04 -17.51
CA ASN A 686 49.52 3.35 -17.13
C ASN A 686 50.30 2.16 -16.55
N ASN A 687 49.98 0.92 -16.95
CA ASN A 687 50.69 -0.29 -16.53
C ASN A 687 50.74 -0.51 -15.00
N VAL A 688 49.81 0.09 -14.24
CA VAL A 688 49.76 -0.06 -12.78
C VAL A 688 49.10 -1.41 -12.42
N PRO A 689 49.81 -2.36 -11.80
CA PRO A 689 49.20 -3.60 -11.36
C PRO A 689 48.27 -3.34 -10.17
N TYR A 690 47.08 -3.92 -10.22
CA TYR A 690 46.12 -3.89 -9.12
C TYR A 690 45.44 -5.24 -8.94
N ILE A 691 45.00 -5.49 -7.71
CA ILE A 691 44.16 -6.62 -7.37
C ILE A 691 42.79 -6.14 -6.91
N VAL A 692 41.77 -6.93 -7.27
CA VAL A 692 40.40 -6.75 -6.82
C VAL A 692 40.08 -7.86 -5.85
N THR A 693 39.54 -7.46 -4.71
CA THR A 693 39.17 -8.34 -3.61
C THR A 693 37.68 -8.65 -3.58
N ASN A 694 37.27 -9.67 -2.81
CA ASN A 694 35.86 -10.04 -2.66
C ASN A 694 34.99 -8.97 -2.00
N ASP A 695 35.59 -8.09 -1.18
CA ASP A 695 34.96 -6.90 -0.59
C ASP A 695 34.97 -5.68 -1.53
N SER A 696 35.14 -5.91 -2.84
CA SER A 696 35.20 -4.86 -3.86
C SER A 696 36.28 -3.80 -3.64
N ARG A 697 37.28 -4.04 -2.77
CA ARG A 697 38.43 -3.14 -2.62
C ARG A 697 39.43 -3.39 -3.75
N THR A 698 39.94 -2.31 -4.31
CA THR A 698 41.03 -2.34 -5.29
C THR A 698 42.33 -1.89 -4.62
N ILE A 699 43.31 -2.78 -4.56
CA ILE A 699 44.63 -2.48 -3.97
C ILE A 699 45.64 -2.37 -5.11
N ARG A 700 46.29 -1.21 -5.20
CA ARG A 700 47.34 -0.91 -6.19
C ARG A 700 48.69 -1.38 -5.66
N TYR A 701 49.59 -1.72 -6.58
CA TYR A 701 50.95 -2.20 -6.27
C TYR A 701 50.98 -3.39 -5.28
N PRO A 702 50.24 -4.48 -5.56
CA PRO A 702 50.33 -5.68 -4.75
C PRO A 702 51.71 -6.34 -4.92
N ASN A 703 52.19 -7.03 -3.88
CA ASN A 703 53.39 -7.85 -3.95
C ASN A 703 53.26 -8.87 -5.12
N PRO A 704 54.30 -9.03 -5.98
CA PRO A 704 54.28 -9.99 -7.08
C PRO A 704 53.86 -11.41 -6.69
N GLU A 705 54.19 -11.86 -5.48
CA GLU A 705 53.87 -13.20 -4.97
C GLU A 705 52.38 -13.48 -4.72
N ILE A 706 51.53 -12.44 -4.72
CA ILE A 706 50.09 -12.58 -4.50
C ILE A 706 49.42 -13.03 -5.79
N HIS A 707 48.76 -14.19 -5.75
CA HIS A 707 48.03 -14.78 -6.87
C HIS A 707 46.51 -14.68 -6.68
N VAL A 708 45.77 -14.98 -7.75
CA VAL A 708 44.31 -15.08 -7.68
C VAL A 708 43.93 -16.28 -6.80
N ASN A 709 42.91 -16.12 -5.97
CA ASN A 709 42.44 -17.04 -4.92
C ASN A 709 43.20 -17.05 -3.59
N ASP A 710 44.33 -16.35 -3.49
CA ASP A 710 45.01 -16.16 -2.20
C ASP A 710 44.18 -15.29 -1.24
N THR A 711 44.44 -15.45 0.05
CA THR A 711 43.78 -14.66 1.10
C THR A 711 44.74 -13.62 1.66
N LEU A 712 44.30 -12.36 1.74
CA LEU A 712 45.02 -11.25 2.33
C LEU A 712 44.50 -10.98 3.74
N LYS A 713 45.41 -10.72 4.66
CA LYS A 713 45.13 -10.13 5.97
C LYS A 713 45.26 -8.62 5.85
N ILE A 714 44.12 -7.92 5.90
CA ILE A 714 44.05 -6.47 5.78
C ILE A 714 43.80 -5.89 7.17
N ASP A 715 44.58 -4.88 7.53
CA ASP A 715 44.33 -4.06 8.72
C ASP A 715 43.22 -3.05 8.42
N LEU A 716 42.23 -2.94 9.32
CA LEU A 716 41.04 -2.12 9.11
C LEU A 716 41.30 -0.63 9.32
N GLU A 717 42.27 -0.28 10.18
CA GLU A 717 42.62 1.12 10.43
C GLU A 717 43.41 1.70 9.26
N THR A 718 44.47 1.03 8.84
CA THR A 718 45.35 1.52 7.76
C THR A 718 44.88 1.14 6.36
N GLY A 719 44.05 0.11 6.23
CA GLY A 719 43.62 -0.45 4.94
C GLY A 719 44.73 -1.15 4.16
N LYS A 720 45.92 -1.35 4.76
CA LYS A 720 47.09 -1.98 4.12
C LYS A 720 47.10 -3.49 4.33
N ILE A 721 47.84 -4.19 3.46
CA ILE A 721 48.06 -5.64 3.57
C ILE A 721 49.13 -5.88 4.64
N VAL A 722 48.78 -6.65 5.67
CA VAL A 722 49.70 -7.04 6.76
C VAL A 722 50.44 -8.34 6.41
N ASP A 723 49.69 -9.33 5.93
CA ASP A 723 50.21 -10.65 5.56
C ASP A 723 49.30 -11.25 4.46
N PHE A 724 49.78 -12.25 3.75
CA PHE A 724 48.99 -13.02 2.80
C PHE A 724 49.21 -14.53 2.97
N ILE A 725 48.22 -15.30 2.56
CA ILE A 725 48.16 -16.76 2.71
C ILE A 725 47.92 -17.34 1.33
N LYS A 726 48.87 -18.17 0.88
CA LYS A 726 48.77 -18.87 -0.40
C LYS A 726 47.74 -19.99 -0.33
N GLU A 727 46.96 -20.16 -1.38
CA GLU A 727 46.03 -21.28 -1.54
C GLU A 727 46.79 -22.58 -1.90
N GLU A 728 47.47 -23.16 -0.93
CA GLU A 728 48.30 -24.36 -1.11
C GLU A 728 47.81 -25.56 -0.27
N PRO A 729 48.06 -26.80 -0.74
CA PRO A 729 47.92 -28.01 0.07
C PRO A 729 48.52 -27.88 1.47
N GLY A 730 47.81 -28.36 2.48
CA GLY A 730 48.24 -28.30 3.89
C GLY A 730 47.73 -27.09 4.66
N ASN A 731 47.23 -26.05 3.98
CA ASN A 731 46.59 -24.90 4.64
C ASN A 731 45.11 -25.16 4.95
N ILE A 732 44.64 -24.56 6.05
CA ILE A 732 43.24 -24.64 6.47
C ILE A 732 42.36 -23.69 5.66
N CYS A 733 41.23 -24.20 5.19
CA CYS A 733 40.29 -23.50 4.36
C CYS A 733 38.87 -23.53 4.92
N TYR A 734 38.11 -22.54 4.48
CA TYR A 734 36.72 -22.29 4.80
C TYR A 734 35.92 -22.25 3.51
N ILE A 735 34.81 -22.96 3.45
CA ILE A 735 34.03 -23.07 2.21
C ILE A 735 32.95 -22.00 2.15
N ILE A 736 32.97 -21.19 1.09
CA ILE A 736 32.06 -20.04 0.92
C ILE A 736 30.87 -20.31 0.00
N GLY A 737 30.84 -21.44 -0.70
CA GLY A 737 29.81 -21.75 -1.70
C GLY A 737 29.67 -23.24 -2.00
N GLY A 738 28.59 -23.59 -2.70
CA GLY A 738 28.22 -24.98 -3.00
C GLY A 738 27.53 -25.70 -1.83
N ASN A 739 27.38 -27.01 -1.92
CA ASN A 739 26.69 -27.82 -0.90
C ASN A 739 27.47 -27.93 0.42
N ASN A 740 28.79 -27.71 0.38
CA ASN A 740 29.69 -27.81 1.53
C ASN A 740 29.96 -26.44 2.20
N ILE A 741 29.11 -25.44 1.95
CA ILE A 741 29.25 -24.08 2.51
C ILE A 741 29.34 -24.11 4.05
N GLY A 742 30.21 -23.27 4.61
CA GLY A 742 30.44 -23.15 6.05
C GLY A 742 31.29 -24.27 6.67
N ARG A 743 31.68 -25.29 5.90
CA ARG A 743 32.63 -26.32 6.37
C ARG A 743 34.07 -25.78 6.45
N VAL A 744 34.84 -26.33 7.38
CA VAL A 744 36.25 -26.00 7.60
C VAL A 744 37.10 -27.27 7.51
N GLY A 745 38.14 -27.25 6.68
CA GLY A 745 39.06 -28.37 6.58
C GLY A 745 40.40 -28.02 5.95
N LEU A 746 41.32 -28.98 5.96
CA LEU A 746 42.64 -28.86 5.36
C LEU A 746 42.57 -29.18 3.87
N ILE A 747 43.19 -28.33 3.05
CA ILE A 747 43.36 -28.59 1.62
C ILE A 747 44.33 -29.77 1.46
N GLN A 748 43.92 -30.83 0.76
CA GLN A 748 44.77 -32.00 0.53
C GLN A 748 45.53 -31.89 -0.80
N HIS A 749 44.79 -31.88 -1.90
CA HIS A 749 45.35 -31.74 -3.23
C HIS A 749 44.35 -31.08 -4.17
N ARG A 750 44.87 -30.47 -5.24
CA ARG A 750 44.11 -29.79 -6.29
C ARG A 750 44.19 -30.61 -7.57
N GLU A 751 43.03 -31.01 -8.07
CA GLU A 751 42.86 -31.66 -9.37
C GLU A 751 42.51 -30.61 -10.41
N ARG A 752 43.37 -30.50 -11.43
CA ARG A 752 43.15 -29.61 -12.57
C ARG A 752 42.52 -30.39 -13.71
N HIS A 753 41.36 -29.94 -14.17
CA HIS A 753 40.69 -30.52 -15.32
C HIS A 753 40.74 -29.53 -16.49
N LEU A 754 41.46 -29.87 -17.55
CA LEU A 754 41.55 -29.05 -18.76
C LEU A 754 40.14 -28.91 -19.38
N GLY A 755 39.65 -27.68 -19.49
CA GLY A 755 38.31 -27.38 -20.03
C GLY A 755 37.15 -27.48 -19.02
N SER A 756 37.41 -27.83 -17.76
CA SER A 756 36.41 -27.87 -16.69
C SER A 756 36.87 -27.08 -15.46
N PHE A 757 36.08 -27.07 -14.39
CA PHE A 757 36.45 -26.39 -13.14
C PHE A 757 37.48 -27.20 -12.36
N ASP A 758 38.49 -26.51 -11.80
CA ASP A 758 39.43 -27.13 -10.87
C ASP A 758 38.72 -27.57 -9.59
N ILE A 759 38.97 -28.82 -9.21
CA ILE A 759 38.41 -29.48 -8.03
C ILE A 759 39.50 -29.55 -6.97
N VAL A 760 39.13 -29.27 -5.73
CA VAL A 760 40.04 -29.34 -4.59
C VAL A 760 39.42 -30.26 -3.55
N HIS A 761 40.23 -31.20 -3.07
CA HIS A 761 39.86 -32.15 -2.04
C HIS A 761 40.26 -31.60 -0.67
N VAL A 762 39.31 -31.65 0.26
CA VAL A 762 39.42 -31.06 1.60
C VAL A 762 39.13 -32.13 2.63
N LYS A 763 39.92 -32.15 3.71
CA LYS A 763 39.77 -33.04 4.86
C LYS A 763 39.34 -32.26 6.10
N ASP A 764 38.17 -32.55 6.64
CA ASP A 764 37.67 -31.98 7.89
C ASP A 764 38.50 -32.46 9.10
N SER A 765 38.38 -31.79 10.26
CA SER A 765 39.05 -32.25 11.50
C SER A 765 38.54 -33.61 12.00
N ASN A 766 37.30 -34.00 11.66
CA ASN A 766 36.75 -35.34 11.92
C ASN A 766 37.23 -36.41 10.91
N GLY A 767 38.14 -36.07 10.01
CA GLY A 767 38.69 -37.01 9.02
C GLY A 767 37.76 -37.30 7.84
N LYS A 768 36.61 -36.64 7.73
CA LYS A 768 35.72 -36.73 6.57
C LYS A 768 36.35 -35.99 5.38
N HIS A 769 36.30 -36.61 4.21
CA HIS A 769 36.82 -36.05 2.96
C HIS A 769 35.67 -35.57 2.08
N PHE A 770 35.81 -34.40 1.47
CA PHE A 770 34.88 -33.89 0.48
C PHE A 770 35.58 -33.00 -0.55
N SER A 771 34.96 -32.84 -1.71
CA SER A 771 35.53 -32.07 -2.81
C SER A 771 34.69 -30.82 -3.08
N THR A 772 35.33 -29.76 -3.54
CA THR A 772 34.67 -28.51 -3.93
C THR A 772 35.41 -27.83 -5.08
N ARG A 773 34.79 -26.82 -5.69
CA ARG A 773 35.45 -26.01 -6.73
C ARG A 773 36.40 -25.00 -6.09
N ILE A 774 37.51 -24.71 -6.76
CA ILE A 774 38.51 -23.72 -6.30
C ILE A 774 37.92 -22.34 -5.93
N ASN A 775 36.92 -21.88 -6.68
CA ASN A 775 36.28 -20.59 -6.42
C ASN A 775 35.58 -20.53 -5.05
N ASN A 776 35.12 -21.69 -4.54
CA ASN A 776 34.40 -21.81 -3.27
C ASN A 776 35.32 -21.93 -2.06
N ILE A 777 36.64 -21.98 -2.24
CA ILE A 777 37.62 -22.10 -1.17
C ILE A 777 38.04 -20.73 -0.68
N PHE A 778 38.14 -20.57 0.63
CA PHE A 778 38.66 -19.37 1.29
C PHE A 778 39.69 -19.82 2.33
N THR A 779 40.98 -19.59 2.06
CA THR A 779 42.04 -20.00 2.99
C THR A 779 42.06 -19.10 4.21
N ILE A 780 41.99 -19.67 5.43
CA ILE A 780 41.87 -18.90 6.68
C ILE A 780 43.10 -18.96 7.58
N GLY A 781 44.09 -19.79 7.24
CA GLY A 781 45.29 -19.95 8.05
C GLY A 781 46.39 -20.73 7.37
N LYS A 782 47.62 -20.55 7.86
CA LYS A 782 48.82 -21.29 7.44
C LYS A 782 48.90 -22.58 8.25
N GLY A 783 48.91 -23.74 7.59
CA GLY A 783 48.85 -25.05 8.25
C GLY A 783 47.49 -25.34 8.92
N LYS A 784 47.53 -25.97 10.10
CA LYS A 784 46.33 -26.40 10.86
C LYS A 784 45.68 -25.31 11.72
N LYS A 785 46.35 -24.18 11.95
CA LYS A 785 45.86 -23.12 12.84
C LYS A 785 45.07 -22.08 12.03
N SER A 786 43.82 -21.80 12.42
CA SER A 786 43.04 -20.71 11.85
C SER A 786 43.50 -19.36 12.40
N LEU A 787 43.51 -18.32 11.56
CA LEU A 787 43.77 -16.94 12.02
C LEU A 787 42.52 -16.24 12.57
N ILE A 788 41.35 -16.81 12.31
CA ILE A 788 40.06 -16.29 12.76
C ILE A 788 39.41 -17.25 13.75
N SER A 789 38.55 -16.69 14.59
CA SER A 789 37.66 -17.45 15.47
C SER A 789 36.55 -18.13 14.64
N LEU A 790 36.39 -19.45 14.81
CA LEU A 790 35.39 -20.24 14.10
C LEU A 790 34.04 -20.26 14.84
N PRO A 791 32.92 -20.58 14.16
CA PRO A 791 31.64 -20.83 14.80
C PRO A 791 31.71 -22.00 15.80
N ASP A 792 30.72 -22.11 16.70
CA ASP A 792 30.77 -23.07 17.83
C ASP A 792 30.90 -24.54 17.39
N ASP A 793 30.34 -24.88 16.23
CA ASP A 793 30.48 -26.22 15.62
C ASP A 793 31.85 -26.45 14.95
N ASN A 794 32.81 -25.53 15.07
CA ASN A 794 34.13 -25.52 14.40
C ASN A 794 34.06 -25.72 12.87
N GLY A 795 32.91 -25.47 12.25
CA GLY A 795 32.68 -25.75 10.83
C GLY A 795 32.58 -27.24 10.49
N LEU A 796 32.27 -28.10 11.47
CA LEU A 796 32.12 -29.54 11.25
C LEU A 796 30.69 -29.90 10.79
N TYR A 797 30.61 -30.71 9.73
CA TYR A 797 29.34 -31.28 9.33
C TYR A 797 29.03 -32.58 10.07
N LEU A 798 28.01 -32.50 10.91
CA LEU A 798 27.40 -33.65 11.56
C LEU A 798 26.15 -34.11 10.78
N THR A 799 26.00 -35.41 10.60
CA THR A 799 24.79 -36.02 10.04
C THR A 799 23.61 -35.84 11.00
N ALA A 800 22.38 -36.01 10.53
CA ALA A 800 21.19 -35.86 11.38
C ALA A 800 21.22 -36.80 12.61
N LEU A 801 21.75 -38.01 12.44
CA LEU A 801 21.91 -38.99 13.52
C LEU A 801 22.99 -38.56 14.52
N GLU A 802 24.17 -38.13 14.02
CA GLU A 802 25.26 -37.60 14.86
C GLU A 802 24.82 -36.35 15.64
N LYS A 803 24.03 -35.45 15.03
CA LYS A 803 23.46 -34.28 15.72
C LYS A 803 22.46 -34.65 16.81
N LYS A 804 21.68 -35.71 16.60
CA LYS A 804 20.75 -36.23 17.61
C LYS A 804 21.53 -36.80 18.79
N GLN A 805 22.52 -37.66 18.53
CA GLN A 805 23.37 -38.24 19.56
C GLN A 805 24.16 -37.19 20.35
N ALA A 806 24.72 -36.18 19.67
CA ALA A 806 25.42 -35.09 20.34
C ALA A 806 24.49 -34.27 21.25
N ARG A 807 23.22 -34.12 20.88
CA ARG A 807 22.22 -33.45 21.72
C ARG A 807 21.82 -34.30 22.92
N GLU A 808 21.55 -35.59 22.70
CA GLU A 808 21.23 -36.54 23.78
C GLU A 808 22.35 -36.59 24.81
N HIS A 809 23.60 -36.69 24.35
CA HIS A 809 24.77 -36.67 25.22
C HIS A 809 24.94 -35.34 25.98
N HIS A 810 24.66 -34.20 25.34
CA HIS A 810 24.70 -32.89 26.01
C HIS A 810 23.55 -32.72 27.03
N GLU A 811 22.37 -33.25 26.75
CA GLU A 811 21.24 -33.27 27.68
C GLU A 811 21.50 -34.21 28.88
N GLU A 812 22.17 -35.34 28.66
CA GLU A 812 22.62 -36.23 29.72
C GLU A 812 23.68 -35.57 30.61
N GLN A 813 24.64 -34.85 30.02
CA GLN A 813 25.66 -34.09 30.75
C GLN A 813 25.11 -32.88 31.52
N GLN A 814 23.97 -32.30 31.11
CA GLN A 814 23.30 -31.24 31.86
C GLN A 814 22.39 -31.76 32.98
N LYS A 815 22.01 -33.04 32.92
CA LYS A 815 21.21 -33.72 33.95
C LYS A 815 22.08 -34.34 35.04
N GLN A 816 23.32 -34.71 34.70
CA GLN A 816 24.40 -35.02 35.65
C GLN A 816 24.96 -33.73 36.23
#